data_AF-A0A7X9DSL8-F1
#
_entry.id   AF-A0A7X9DSL8-F1
#
_cell.length_a   1.000
_cell.length_b   1.000
_cell.length_c   1.000
_cell.angle_alpha   90.00
_cell.angle_beta   90.00
_cell.angle_gamma   90.00
#
_symmetry.space_group_name_H-M   'P 1'
#
loop_
_entity.id
_entity.type
_entity.pdbx_description
1 polymer ?
#
loop_
_entity_poly.entity_id
_entity_poly.type
_entity_poly.pdbx_seq_one_letter_code
_entity_poly.pdbx_strand_id
1 'polypeptide(L)'
;MRTAKKSFKGRLALTILAGLLAAACQDAPVRDDVVGLQVEVTYAAGLSLDRLRFLVIHDRAAYRDPVERPDPPRPLSSTGEQLVFVFPDEMAGQDVTVRVDGLASDALKASGAGSTRLQANRLVVLKVSLGDPARCGDQALAATLEECDDGDAEPGDGCSALCLVEEGWHCDQGSPTTCFHCGDGNCDAGEDLCNCPGECNTTVCGDGSCCLRGGENACSCPQDCQEGLCGDGLCCVSAGENTCDCQLDCGMEVCGNGMCCSKSNETATSCRGDCAFGCGDGACLDAENTCSCPGDCGAGECGDGICCTENQEDRCTCPDDCGQGSCGDGVCCTATGENPCSCSKDCGASACPDGTCCAEGAENRCTCPADCGAGDCGDSICCAIAGENEANCAPDCKAVCPDGHCTTGEDLCSCPQDCLAASCGDGSCCAAAGENPCSCSHDCGVSSCGDGVCCTALGEDRCACPQDCGAGSCGDGVCCAADDENRCTCETDCGGGSCGDGVCCARTGENPCGCPGDCGAPSCGDQDCCPQANENVCSCPADCPGTSTCGDGVCCAATGENKCTCPGDCPGGDCGDGLCCRIRGEDVCTCPRDCGEGTCGDRVCCAPVGEDGTSCPQDCGCGNGSCDAGEDVCNCAQDCSGATCGDNRCCSAGSENPCACPADCGTSLCGDGVCCEATSENPCTCPGDCPGARCGDGTCCAATSEDACNCPVDCPGGSCGDGTCCVATGENTCTCPGDCPGGRCGDGICCATANEDPTSCPDDCGACPNTASGFWLSTSADVSGSGIGGLPSWNAGDALVLGDPNLALEPGGSAGTLSRAFQLSSFAADGSANIDGLHRVGRDLTLGTSGATVEVKAGDLLLSTQDAETLGGIAVNFNDVVRFHPAAPGDYTTGDFTVLFDGAALVISPTSNNLTAFTLVEREVTLPDITLPAGTLLFSQNGPVPRKNLYMYIPTSLGPGTTQGSRTVLLNMIPLGIPSSNPLSGLDILEECVVIGDEILPAGRLLVSVPVSGRLSGMSEDVLPHDVAEIMLTATGTAASGTARLLLRGADLGLDNPAESLDALSIQP
;
A
#
# COMPACT_ATOMS: atom_id res chain seq x y z
N MET A 1 -8.69 -45.53 -42.40
CA MET A 1 -8.87 -46.41 -43.60
C MET A 1 -10.24 -47.07 -43.56
N ARG A 2 -10.93 -47.25 -44.73
CA ARG A 2 -12.07 -48.19 -45.03
C ARG A 2 -13.26 -48.28 -44.02
N THR A 3 -14.56 -48.22 -44.33
CA THR A 3 -15.46 -48.06 -45.51
C THR A 3 -16.91 -47.95 -44.95
N ALA A 4 -18.01 -47.55 -45.62
CA ALA A 4 -18.36 -47.43 -47.04
C ALA A 4 -19.34 -46.24 -47.33
N LYS A 5 -20.34 -46.44 -48.22
CA LYS A 5 -21.39 -45.48 -48.66
C LYS A 5 -22.77 -46.17 -48.69
N LYS A 6 -23.89 -45.43 -48.44
CA LYS A 6 -24.93 -45.10 -49.47
C LYS A 6 -26.27 -44.52 -48.94
N SER A 7 -26.57 -43.32 -49.45
CA SER A 7 -27.81 -42.93 -50.15
C SER A 7 -29.18 -43.01 -49.45
N PHE A 8 -29.82 -41.83 -49.33
CA PHE A 8 -31.27 -41.68 -49.49
C PHE A 8 -31.57 -40.58 -50.54
N LYS A 9 -32.54 -40.81 -51.43
CA LYS A 9 -33.01 -39.83 -52.44
C LYS A 9 -34.44 -39.44 -52.11
N GLY A 10 -34.72 -38.14 -51.99
CA GLY A 10 -36.06 -37.62 -51.68
C GLY A 10 -36.24 -36.13 -51.95
N ARG A 11 -35.98 -35.66 -53.19
CA ARG A 11 -36.37 -34.30 -53.61
C ARG A 11 -37.84 -34.28 -54.04
N LEU A 12 -38.73 -33.62 -53.28
CA LEU A 12 -39.84 -32.77 -53.77
C LEU A 12 -40.68 -32.21 -52.58
N ALA A 13 -40.23 -31.11 -51.97
CA ALA A 13 -41.05 -30.29 -51.03
C ALA A 13 -40.39 -28.96 -50.62
N LEU A 14 -39.06 -28.91 -50.53
CA LEU A 14 -38.34 -27.90 -49.74
C LEU A 14 -37.61 -26.81 -50.55
N THR A 15 -38.09 -26.44 -51.74
CA THR A 15 -37.46 -25.41 -52.60
C THR A 15 -38.09 -24.02 -52.52
N ILE A 16 -39.10 -23.81 -51.66
CA ILE A 16 -39.75 -22.49 -51.49
C ILE A 16 -39.44 -21.89 -50.10
N LEU A 17 -39.18 -22.71 -49.07
CA LEU A 17 -38.84 -22.20 -47.73
C LEU A 17 -37.37 -21.77 -47.59
N ALA A 18 -36.45 -22.38 -48.34
CA ALA A 18 -35.03 -22.03 -48.33
C ALA A 18 -34.72 -20.61 -48.85
N GLY A 19 -35.61 -20.06 -49.70
CA GLY A 19 -35.46 -18.69 -50.23
C GLY A 19 -35.77 -17.58 -49.22
N LEU A 20 -36.39 -17.90 -48.08
CA LEU A 20 -36.72 -16.94 -47.02
C LEU A 20 -35.76 -16.97 -45.83
N LEU A 21 -34.97 -18.05 -45.64
CA LEU A 21 -33.91 -18.09 -44.63
C LEU A 21 -32.56 -17.55 -45.14
N ALA A 22 -32.31 -17.55 -46.46
CA ALA A 22 -31.04 -17.09 -47.02
C ALA A 22 -30.76 -15.57 -46.89
N ALA A 23 -31.74 -14.79 -46.44
CA ALA A 23 -31.59 -13.35 -46.15
C ALA A 23 -31.41 -13.02 -44.66
N ALA A 24 -31.35 -14.03 -43.78
CA ALA A 24 -31.28 -13.85 -42.32
C ALA A 24 -29.92 -14.23 -41.69
N CYS A 25 -28.91 -14.56 -42.51
CA CYS A 25 -27.55 -14.89 -42.05
C CYS A 25 -26.49 -13.95 -42.64
N GLN A 26 -26.75 -12.63 -42.63
CA GLN A 26 -25.71 -11.62 -42.90
C GLN A 26 -25.44 -10.67 -41.73
N ASP A 27 -26.38 -10.51 -40.78
CA ASP A 27 -26.18 -9.75 -39.54
C ASP A 27 -26.76 -10.52 -38.35
N ALA A 28 -26.06 -11.58 -37.91
CA ALA A 28 -26.28 -12.12 -36.58
C ALA A 28 -25.48 -11.24 -35.61
N PRO A 29 -26.11 -10.57 -34.61
CA PRO A 29 -25.35 -9.80 -33.63
C PRO A 29 -24.42 -10.76 -32.88
N VAL A 30 -23.11 -10.46 -32.94
CA VAL A 30 -22.13 -11.14 -32.11
C VAL A 30 -22.46 -10.82 -30.66
N ARG A 31 -22.58 -11.86 -29.84
CA ARG A 31 -22.84 -11.73 -28.41
C ARG A 31 -21.64 -11.03 -27.74
N ASP A 32 -21.89 -10.10 -26.84
CA ASP A 32 -20.83 -9.37 -26.13
C ASP A 32 -20.06 -10.25 -25.11
N ASP A 33 -20.45 -11.51 -24.95
CA ASP A 33 -19.84 -12.52 -24.08
C ASP A 33 -19.11 -13.65 -24.85
N VAL A 34 -18.38 -13.32 -25.91
CA VAL A 34 -17.55 -14.32 -26.65
C VAL A 34 -16.13 -13.81 -26.93
N VAL A 35 -15.16 -14.74 -26.91
CA VAL A 35 -13.83 -14.51 -27.51
C VAL A 35 -13.94 -14.61 -29.03
N GLY A 36 -13.77 -13.48 -29.73
CA GLY A 36 -13.94 -13.40 -31.16
C GLY A 36 -12.74 -12.77 -31.88
N LEU A 37 -12.51 -13.19 -33.12
CA LEU A 37 -11.58 -12.57 -34.05
C LEU A 37 -12.26 -12.26 -35.38
N GLN A 38 -12.37 -10.99 -35.72
CA GLN A 38 -12.78 -10.50 -37.04
C GLN A 38 -11.53 -10.28 -37.88
N VAL A 39 -11.35 -11.09 -38.92
CA VAL A 39 -10.26 -10.95 -39.89
C VAL A 39 -10.75 -10.14 -41.08
N GLU A 40 -10.20 -8.95 -41.27
CA GLU A 40 -10.46 -8.06 -42.41
C GLU A 40 -9.32 -8.21 -43.43
N VAL A 41 -9.65 -8.66 -44.65
CA VAL A 41 -8.63 -8.96 -45.68
C VAL A 41 -8.68 -7.93 -46.80
N THR A 42 -7.53 -7.30 -47.07
CA THR A 42 -7.34 -6.35 -48.18
C THR A 42 -6.35 -6.89 -49.21
N TYR A 43 -6.59 -6.61 -50.50
CA TYR A 43 -5.76 -7.10 -51.60
C TYR A 43 -5.91 -6.24 -52.86
N ALA A 44 -4.91 -6.30 -53.74
CA ALA A 44 -4.89 -5.50 -54.97
C ALA A 44 -5.97 -5.95 -55.98
N ALA A 45 -6.67 -4.98 -56.57
CA ALA A 45 -7.78 -5.21 -57.51
C ALA A 45 -7.41 -5.95 -58.82
N GLY A 46 -6.13 -6.22 -59.08
CA GLY A 46 -5.65 -6.97 -60.24
C GLY A 46 -5.61 -8.50 -60.05
N LEU A 47 -5.69 -9.01 -58.82
CA LEU A 47 -5.37 -10.41 -58.51
C LEU A 47 -6.44 -11.43 -58.97
N SER A 48 -7.65 -10.98 -59.29
CA SER A 48 -8.74 -11.82 -59.85
C SER A 48 -9.10 -13.05 -59.01
N LEU A 49 -9.06 -12.91 -57.68
CA LEU A 49 -9.32 -13.98 -56.72
C LEU A 49 -10.77 -14.51 -56.79
N ASP A 50 -10.95 -15.82 -56.59
CA ASP A 50 -12.28 -16.47 -56.50
C ASP A 50 -12.61 -17.07 -55.12
N ARG A 51 -11.63 -17.12 -54.22
CA ARG A 51 -11.80 -17.42 -52.79
C ARG A 51 -10.55 -17.02 -52.00
N LEU A 52 -10.73 -16.92 -50.69
CA LEU A 52 -9.67 -16.85 -49.69
C LEU A 52 -9.67 -18.16 -48.89
N ARG A 53 -8.50 -18.74 -48.63
CA ARG A 53 -8.31 -19.83 -47.67
C ARG A 53 -7.72 -19.24 -46.39
N PHE A 54 -8.37 -19.47 -45.27
CA PHE A 54 -7.91 -18.99 -43.96
C PHE A 54 -7.41 -20.18 -43.12
N LEU A 55 -6.21 -20.05 -42.57
CA LEU A 55 -5.59 -20.97 -41.63
C LEU A 55 -5.33 -20.21 -40.31
N VAL A 56 -5.75 -20.78 -39.18
CA VAL A 56 -5.45 -20.25 -37.85
C VAL A 56 -4.37 -21.12 -37.23
N ILE A 57 -3.33 -20.48 -36.71
CA ILE A 57 -2.15 -21.08 -36.13
C ILE A 57 -2.07 -20.64 -34.67
N HIS A 58 -1.83 -21.61 -33.78
CA HIS A 58 -1.62 -21.44 -32.35
C HIS A 58 -0.59 -22.50 -31.92
N ASP A 59 0.37 -22.14 -31.08
CA ASP A 59 1.49 -23.00 -30.65
C ASP A 59 2.17 -23.75 -31.81
N ARG A 60 2.52 -23.00 -32.88
CA ARG A 60 3.11 -23.50 -34.15
C ARG A 60 2.34 -24.63 -34.87
N ALA A 61 1.09 -24.89 -34.46
CA ALA A 61 0.22 -25.89 -35.07
C ALA A 61 -1.03 -25.26 -35.70
N ALA A 62 -1.61 -25.94 -36.69
CA ALA A 62 -2.91 -25.58 -37.24
C ALA A 62 -4.01 -25.82 -36.21
N TYR A 63 -4.58 -24.76 -35.64
CA TYR A 63 -5.65 -24.82 -34.63
C TYR A 63 -6.91 -25.54 -35.16
N ARG A 64 -7.16 -25.46 -36.47
CA ARG A 64 -8.24 -26.19 -37.16
C ARG A 64 -8.00 -26.29 -38.66
N ASP A 65 -8.76 -27.17 -39.33
CA ASP A 65 -8.79 -27.30 -40.79
C ASP A 65 -8.96 -25.94 -41.51
N PRO A 66 -8.21 -25.68 -42.61
CA PRO A 66 -8.32 -24.44 -43.38
C PRO A 66 -9.74 -24.20 -43.91
N VAL A 67 -10.23 -22.97 -43.77
CA VAL A 67 -11.58 -22.58 -44.19
C VAL A 67 -11.52 -21.77 -45.49
N GLU A 68 -12.09 -22.30 -46.57
CA GLU A 68 -12.23 -21.56 -47.83
C GLU A 68 -13.53 -20.74 -47.86
N ARG A 69 -13.44 -19.47 -48.26
CA ARG A 69 -14.59 -18.56 -48.40
C ARG A 69 -14.46 -17.68 -49.64
N PRO A 70 -15.56 -17.47 -50.40
CA PRO A 70 -16.86 -18.12 -50.26
C PRO A 70 -16.85 -19.55 -50.83
N ASP A 71 -17.65 -20.43 -50.22
CA ASP A 71 -17.99 -21.75 -50.77
C ASP A 71 -19.48 -21.72 -51.20
N PRO A 72 -19.81 -21.96 -52.49
CA PRO A 72 -18.90 -22.22 -53.61
C PRO A 72 -18.12 -20.96 -54.07
N PRO A 73 -16.93 -21.13 -54.70
CA PRO A 73 -16.10 -20.03 -55.16
C PRO A 73 -16.82 -19.07 -56.11
N ARG A 74 -16.53 -17.77 -55.96
CA ARG A 74 -17.08 -16.67 -56.79
C ARG A 74 -16.04 -15.55 -56.90
N PRO A 75 -16.00 -14.75 -57.99
CA PRO A 75 -15.11 -13.59 -58.06
C PRO A 75 -15.28 -12.66 -56.85
N LEU A 76 -14.19 -12.38 -56.15
CA LEU A 76 -14.22 -11.50 -54.96
C LEU A 76 -14.25 -10.03 -55.35
N SER A 77 -14.79 -9.19 -54.47
CA SER A 77 -14.89 -7.74 -54.69
C SER A 77 -13.62 -7.01 -54.27
N SER A 78 -13.22 -5.94 -54.97
CA SER A 78 -12.02 -5.17 -54.62
C SER A 78 -12.16 -4.29 -53.36
N THR A 79 -13.20 -4.48 -52.55
CA THR A 79 -13.47 -3.73 -51.30
C THR A 79 -13.07 -4.51 -50.05
N GLY A 80 -12.40 -5.65 -50.21
CA GLY A 80 -12.04 -6.56 -49.12
C GLY A 80 -13.15 -7.58 -48.81
N GLU A 81 -12.78 -8.62 -48.08
CA GLU A 81 -13.70 -9.63 -47.53
C GLU A 81 -13.38 -9.80 -46.04
N GLN A 82 -14.37 -10.17 -45.22
CA GLN A 82 -14.21 -10.33 -43.78
C GLN A 82 -14.70 -11.70 -43.31
N LEU A 83 -14.03 -12.28 -42.31
CA LEU A 83 -14.42 -13.54 -41.70
C LEU A 83 -14.28 -13.47 -40.18
N VAL A 84 -15.34 -13.83 -39.46
CA VAL A 84 -15.33 -13.93 -37.99
C VAL A 84 -15.05 -15.37 -37.57
N PHE A 85 -14.08 -15.51 -36.67
CA PHE A 85 -13.78 -16.71 -35.91
C PHE A 85 -14.30 -16.50 -34.49
N VAL A 86 -14.95 -17.52 -33.94
CA VAL A 86 -15.34 -17.57 -32.53
C VAL A 86 -14.51 -18.68 -31.89
N PHE A 87 -13.92 -18.38 -30.75
CA PHE A 87 -13.06 -19.27 -29.98
C PHE A 87 -13.71 -19.61 -28.62
N PRO A 88 -13.28 -20.71 -27.96
CA PRO A 88 -13.57 -20.92 -26.55
C PRO A 88 -12.98 -19.80 -25.69
N ASP A 89 -13.58 -19.53 -24.53
CA ASP A 89 -13.15 -18.44 -23.64
C ASP A 89 -11.71 -18.63 -23.11
N GLU A 90 -11.23 -19.88 -23.08
CA GLU A 90 -9.86 -20.27 -22.74
C GLU A 90 -8.80 -19.68 -23.68
N MET A 91 -9.18 -19.28 -24.90
CA MET A 91 -8.30 -18.60 -25.84
C MET A 91 -8.14 -17.11 -25.52
N ALA A 92 -8.88 -16.54 -24.58
CA ALA A 92 -8.64 -15.16 -24.13
C ALA A 92 -7.22 -15.02 -23.55
N GLY A 93 -6.49 -13.99 -23.99
CA GLY A 93 -5.10 -13.78 -23.60
C GLY A 93 -4.08 -14.65 -24.34
N GLN A 94 -4.51 -15.54 -25.24
CA GLN A 94 -3.63 -16.27 -26.15
C GLN A 94 -3.34 -15.46 -27.41
N ASP A 95 -2.13 -15.61 -27.94
CA ASP A 95 -1.74 -15.09 -29.24
C ASP A 95 -2.06 -16.11 -30.34
N VAL A 96 -2.67 -15.63 -31.42
CA VAL A 96 -3.00 -16.43 -32.60
C VAL A 96 -2.52 -15.74 -33.87
N THR A 97 -1.98 -16.54 -34.79
CA THR A 97 -1.57 -16.08 -36.13
C THR A 97 -2.57 -16.57 -37.16
N VAL A 98 -3.03 -15.71 -38.06
CA VAL A 98 -3.94 -16.09 -39.16
C VAL A 98 -3.23 -15.91 -40.50
N ARG A 99 -2.92 -17.02 -41.19
CA ARG A 99 -2.49 -17.02 -42.59
C ARG A 99 -3.71 -17.00 -43.51
N VAL A 100 -3.67 -16.15 -44.52
CA VAL A 100 -4.73 -15.98 -45.53
C VAL A 100 -4.13 -16.08 -46.91
N ASP A 101 -4.60 -17.07 -47.67
CA ASP A 101 -4.16 -17.35 -49.03
C ASP A 101 -5.23 -16.96 -50.06
N GLY A 102 -4.86 -16.05 -50.96
CA GLY A 102 -5.67 -15.62 -52.10
C GLY A 102 -5.55 -16.59 -53.27
N LEU A 103 -6.65 -17.28 -53.59
CA LEU A 103 -6.72 -18.29 -54.65
C LEU A 103 -7.50 -17.77 -55.86
N ALA A 104 -7.02 -18.08 -57.06
CA ALA A 104 -7.73 -17.89 -58.33
C ALA A 104 -7.63 -19.16 -59.18
N SER A 105 -8.77 -19.83 -59.39
CA SER A 105 -8.88 -21.13 -60.07
C SER A 105 -7.93 -22.18 -59.48
N ASP A 106 -8.01 -22.34 -58.15
CA ASP A 106 -7.17 -23.22 -57.32
C ASP A 106 -5.66 -22.89 -57.30
N ALA A 107 -5.21 -21.84 -57.99
CA ALA A 107 -3.83 -21.38 -57.94
C ALA A 107 -3.65 -20.25 -56.91
N LEU A 108 -2.68 -20.40 -56.00
CA LEU A 108 -2.24 -19.33 -55.12
C LEU A 108 -1.68 -18.14 -55.91
N LYS A 109 -2.17 -16.94 -55.57
CA LYS A 109 -1.84 -15.66 -56.24
C LYS A 109 -1.28 -14.59 -55.31
N ALA A 110 -1.59 -14.65 -54.03
CA ALA A 110 -1.15 -13.72 -53.01
C ALA A 110 -1.33 -14.37 -51.63
N SER A 111 -0.45 -14.08 -50.68
CA SER A 111 -0.56 -14.55 -49.29
C SER A 111 -0.40 -13.36 -48.34
N GLY A 112 -0.90 -13.51 -47.12
CA GLY A 112 -0.78 -12.52 -46.05
C GLY A 112 -0.99 -13.20 -44.72
N ALA A 113 -0.33 -12.72 -43.66
CA ALA A 113 -0.57 -13.15 -42.31
C ALA A 113 -0.68 -11.96 -41.36
N GLY A 114 -1.14 -12.23 -40.15
CA GLY A 114 -1.06 -11.31 -39.03
C GLY A 114 -1.34 -12.03 -37.72
N SER A 115 -0.74 -11.54 -36.65
CA SER A 115 -0.87 -12.09 -35.31
C SER A 115 -1.60 -11.11 -34.40
N THR A 116 -2.39 -11.62 -33.47
CA THR A 116 -3.04 -10.78 -32.46
C THR A 116 -3.38 -11.56 -31.20
N ARG A 117 -3.45 -10.84 -30.08
CA ARG A 117 -3.86 -11.38 -28.80
C ARG A 117 -5.38 -11.34 -28.68
N LEU A 118 -5.99 -12.50 -28.48
CA LEU A 118 -7.42 -12.62 -28.28
C LEU A 118 -7.84 -12.02 -26.92
N GLN A 119 -9.05 -11.47 -26.82
CA GLN A 119 -9.52 -10.78 -25.63
C GLN A 119 -10.85 -11.38 -25.14
N ALA A 120 -10.98 -11.53 -23.82
CA ALA A 120 -12.23 -11.99 -23.19
C ALA A 120 -13.38 -11.04 -23.51
N ASN A 121 -14.56 -11.60 -23.80
CA ASN A 121 -15.80 -10.83 -24.05
C ASN A 121 -15.64 -9.73 -25.11
N ARG A 122 -14.81 -9.96 -26.14
CA ARG A 122 -14.51 -8.97 -27.17
C ARG A 122 -14.17 -9.61 -28.51
N LEU A 123 -14.74 -9.00 -29.55
CA LEU A 123 -14.36 -9.23 -30.95
C LEU A 123 -13.13 -8.39 -31.29
N VAL A 124 -11.95 -9.02 -31.35
CA VAL A 124 -10.69 -8.39 -31.79
C VAL A 124 -10.70 -8.26 -33.31
N VAL A 125 -10.23 -7.15 -33.87
CA VAL A 125 -10.16 -6.94 -35.32
C VAL A 125 -8.71 -7.04 -35.81
N LEU A 126 -8.43 -8.07 -36.60
CA LEU A 126 -7.13 -8.30 -37.25
C LEU A 126 -7.22 -7.92 -38.73
N LYS A 127 -6.32 -7.04 -39.18
CA LYS A 127 -6.24 -6.60 -40.58
C LYS A 127 -5.11 -7.30 -41.29
N VAL A 128 -5.43 -8.08 -42.32
CA VAL A 128 -4.45 -8.80 -43.14
C VAL A 128 -4.40 -8.17 -44.54
N SER A 129 -3.19 -7.91 -45.02
CA SER A 129 -2.96 -7.41 -46.39
C SER A 129 -2.27 -8.51 -47.20
N LEU A 130 -2.86 -8.88 -48.35
CA LEU A 130 -2.25 -9.91 -49.20
C LEU A 130 -1.19 -9.28 -50.12
N GLY A 131 0.04 -9.78 -50.02
CA GLY A 131 1.20 -9.39 -50.81
C GLY A 131 1.55 -10.43 -51.87
N ASP A 132 2.85 -10.66 -52.08
CA ASP A 132 3.33 -11.72 -52.96
C ASP A 132 2.95 -13.12 -52.41
N PRO A 133 2.76 -14.13 -53.27
CA PRO A 133 2.39 -15.49 -52.84
C PRO A 133 3.59 -16.21 -52.22
N ALA A 134 3.47 -16.61 -50.95
CA ALA A 134 4.45 -17.46 -50.26
C ALA A 134 4.08 -18.94 -50.43
N ARG A 135 5.05 -19.79 -50.76
CA ARG A 135 4.83 -21.20 -51.09
C ARG A 135 5.89 -22.08 -50.44
N CYS A 136 5.52 -22.65 -49.32
CA CYS A 136 6.29 -23.72 -48.70
C CYS A 136 6.88 -24.74 -49.69
N GLY A 137 8.20 -24.88 -49.63
CA GLY A 137 9.03 -25.71 -50.50
C GLY A 137 9.46 -25.02 -51.79
N ASP A 138 9.56 -23.69 -51.83
CA ASP A 138 10.02 -22.95 -53.02
C ASP A 138 11.45 -22.37 -52.92
N GLN A 139 12.16 -22.69 -51.84
CA GLN A 139 13.56 -22.34 -51.54
C GLN A 139 13.77 -20.86 -51.18
N ALA A 140 12.70 -20.12 -50.88
CA ALA A 140 12.76 -18.72 -50.49
C ALA A 140 11.92 -18.45 -49.23
N LEU A 141 12.59 -18.23 -48.09
CA LEU A 141 11.94 -17.98 -46.81
C LEU A 141 11.15 -16.66 -46.84
N ALA A 142 9.83 -16.74 -46.91
CA ALA A 142 8.96 -15.58 -46.76
C ALA A 142 8.82 -15.22 -45.27
N ALA A 143 9.82 -14.55 -44.70
CA ALA A 143 9.99 -14.28 -43.25
C ALA A 143 8.84 -13.55 -42.49
N THR A 144 7.71 -13.25 -43.13
CA THR A 144 6.47 -12.75 -42.49
C THR A 144 5.27 -13.69 -42.64
N LEU A 145 5.48 -14.86 -43.25
CA LEU A 145 4.45 -15.83 -43.68
C LEU A 145 4.84 -17.29 -43.42
N GLU A 146 6.15 -17.57 -43.32
CA GLU A 146 6.79 -18.88 -43.21
C GLU A 146 7.92 -18.78 -42.16
N GLU A 147 8.01 -19.78 -41.26
CA GLU A 147 9.04 -19.86 -40.20
C GLU A 147 10.29 -20.61 -40.68
N CYS A 148 10.16 -21.40 -41.74
CA CYS A 148 11.21 -22.18 -42.42
C CYS A 148 10.81 -22.39 -43.91
N ASP A 149 11.76 -22.66 -44.80
CA ASP A 149 11.54 -23.27 -46.13
C ASP A 149 12.80 -24.04 -46.54
N ASP A 150 12.85 -25.34 -46.25
CA ASP A 150 13.97 -26.24 -46.57
C ASP A 150 14.02 -26.70 -48.04
N GLY A 151 13.04 -26.27 -48.84
CA GLY A 151 12.94 -26.56 -50.26
C GLY A 151 12.04 -27.72 -50.63
N ASP A 152 11.32 -28.36 -49.68
CA ASP A 152 10.10 -29.10 -50.01
C ASP A 152 8.95 -28.96 -48.98
N ALA A 153 8.13 -30.00 -48.78
CA ALA A 153 6.94 -29.97 -47.94
C ALA A 153 6.57 -31.37 -47.41
N GLU A 154 7.52 -32.31 -47.36
CA GLU A 154 7.38 -33.59 -46.66
C GLU A 154 7.63 -33.36 -45.16
N PRO A 155 6.66 -33.59 -44.25
CA PRO A 155 6.88 -33.38 -42.82
C PRO A 155 7.78 -34.47 -42.22
N GLY A 156 8.59 -34.10 -41.20
CA GLY A 156 9.48 -35.00 -40.47
C GLY A 156 10.99 -34.75 -40.68
N ASP A 157 11.37 -33.66 -41.33
CA ASP A 157 12.73 -33.15 -41.55
C ASP A 157 12.97 -31.76 -40.94
N GLY A 158 11.97 -31.24 -40.22
CA GLY A 158 12.06 -30.02 -39.42
C GLY A 158 11.25 -28.85 -39.95
N CYS A 159 10.90 -28.84 -41.25
CA CYS A 159 9.93 -27.89 -41.78
C CYS A 159 8.61 -28.59 -42.12
N SER A 160 7.56 -28.27 -41.38
CA SER A 160 6.25 -28.90 -41.64
C SER A 160 5.72 -28.51 -43.03
N ALA A 161 4.78 -29.30 -43.57
CA ALA A 161 4.08 -29.00 -44.82
C ALA A 161 3.24 -27.69 -44.83
N LEU A 162 3.31 -26.87 -43.76
CA LEU A 162 2.74 -25.53 -43.63
C LEU A 162 3.82 -24.43 -43.52
N CYS A 163 5.10 -24.81 -43.58
CA CYS A 163 6.29 -24.01 -43.32
C CYS A 163 6.30 -23.34 -41.94
N LEU A 164 6.02 -24.19 -40.94
CA LEU A 164 6.19 -23.94 -39.51
C LEU A 164 7.24 -24.92 -38.99
N VAL A 165 8.09 -24.48 -38.06
CA VAL A 165 9.16 -25.33 -37.50
C VAL A 165 8.55 -26.46 -36.67
N GLU A 166 8.96 -27.70 -36.93
CA GLU A 166 8.40 -28.88 -36.26
C GLU A 166 8.85 -29.02 -34.78
N GLU A 167 8.04 -29.70 -33.97
CA GLU A 167 8.37 -29.91 -32.54
C GLU A 167 9.65 -30.73 -32.37
N GLY A 168 10.60 -30.22 -31.58
CA GLY A 168 11.92 -30.83 -31.39
C GLY A 168 12.98 -30.44 -32.42
N TRP A 169 12.59 -29.68 -33.46
CA TRP A 169 13.50 -29.19 -34.49
C TRP A 169 13.86 -27.72 -34.27
N HIS A 170 15.04 -27.35 -34.75
CA HIS A 170 15.49 -25.98 -34.90
C HIS A 170 15.89 -25.75 -36.37
N CYS A 171 15.63 -24.55 -36.88
CA CYS A 171 15.79 -24.21 -38.29
C CYS A 171 16.47 -22.84 -38.43
N ASP A 172 17.46 -22.72 -39.31
CA ASP A 172 18.15 -21.46 -39.57
C ASP A 172 17.26 -20.43 -40.32
N GLN A 173 17.67 -19.16 -40.30
CA GLN A 173 17.02 -18.09 -41.10
C GLN A 173 17.58 -18.04 -42.54
N GLY A 174 17.96 -19.19 -43.09
CA GLY A 174 18.50 -19.35 -44.44
C GLY A 174 17.47 -19.22 -45.55
N SER A 175 17.92 -19.40 -46.80
CA SER A 175 17.06 -19.56 -47.98
C SER A 175 17.80 -20.37 -49.05
N PRO A 176 17.55 -21.69 -49.17
CA PRO A 176 16.66 -22.49 -48.32
C PRO A 176 17.14 -22.55 -46.86
N THR A 177 16.20 -22.81 -45.97
CA THR A 177 16.42 -23.07 -44.55
C THR A 177 17.10 -24.43 -44.32
N THR A 178 17.97 -24.51 -43.32
CA THR A 178 18.53 -25.78 -42.83
C THR A 178 17.91 -26.11 -41.47
N CYS A 179 17.28 -27.27 -41.33
CA CYS A 179 16.70 -27.74 -40.07
C CYS A 179 17.49 -28.94 -39.49
N PHE A 180 17.51 -29.05 -38.16
CA PHE A 180 18.19 -30.09 -37.39
C PHE A 180 17.41 -30.46 -36.11
N HIS A 181 17.62 -31.68 -35.57
CA HIS A 181 16.76 -32.31 -34.57
C HIS A 181 17.51 -32.58 -33.26
N CYS A 182 17.09 -31.91 -32.18
CA CYS A 182 17.72 -32.07 -30.89
C CYS A 182 17.23 -33.32 -30.13
N GLY A 183 18.14 -34.22 -29.74
CA GLY A 183 17.84 -35.42 -28.93
C GLY A 183 18.29 -36.77 -29.53
N ASP A 184 19.20 -36.74 -30.51
CA ASP A 184 19.74 -37.90 -31.25
C ASP A 184 21.02 -38.51 -30.60
N GLY A 185 21.72 -37.74 -29.78
CA GLY A 185 22.92 -38.11 -29.01
C GLY A 185 24.25 -37.56 -29.56
N ASN A 186 24.24 -36.76 -30.63
CA ASN A 186 25.42 -36.16 -31.25
C ASN A 186 25.43 -34.63 -31.10
N CYS A 187 26.33 -33.95 -31.80
CA CYS A 187 26.40 -32.49 -31.84
C CYS A 187 26.87 -32.14 -33.25
N ASP A 188 25.91 -31.99 -34.16
CA ASP A 188 26.10 -31.79 -35.58
C ASP A 188 26.38 -30.32 -35.94
N ALA A 189 26.71 -30.06 -37.20
CA ALA A 189 27.18 -28.75 -37.64
C ALA A 189 26.03 -27.74 -37.74
N GLY A 190 25.88 -26.92 -36.69
CA GLY A 190 24.76 -25.99 -36.48
C GLY A 190 24.12 -26.18 -35.10
N GLU A 191 24.41 -27.30 -34.43
CA GLU A 191 23.94 -27.59 -33.09
C GLU A 191 24.90 -27.07 -32.02
N ASP A 192 24.33 -26.61 -30.91
CA ASP A 192 25.06 -26.09 -29.76
C ASP A 192 24.27 -26.37 -28.46
N LEU A 193 24.75 -25.86 -27.31
CA LEU A 193 24.15 -26.09 -25.99
C LEU A 193 22.73 -25.46 -25.83
N CYS A 194 22.17 -24.86 -26.88
CA CYS A 194 21.21 -23.77 -26.77
C CYS A 194 20.02 -23.97 -27.68
N ASN A 195 20.29 -24.31 -28.94
CA ASN A 195 19.32 -24.99 -29.76
C ASN A 195 19.15 -26.47 -29.29
N CYS A 196 20.24 -27.20 -28.98
CA CYS A 196 20.22 -28.63 -28.60
C CYS A 196 20.89 -28.94 -27.22
N PRO A 197 20.35 -28.45 -26.09
CA PRO A 197 20.95 -28.54 -24.74
C PRO A 197 21.17 -29.93 -24.14
N GLY A 198 20.68 -31.00 -24.76
CA GLY A 198 20.85 -32.37 -24.25
C GLY A 198 22.18 -33.03 -24.65
N GLU A 199 22.89 -32.46 -25.63
CA GLU A 199 23.77 -33.24 -26.50
C GLU A 199 25.09 -32.52 -26.77
N CYS A 200 24.98 -31.26 -27.20
CA CYS A 200 26.09 -30.32 -27.27
C CYS A 200 26.42 -29.76 -25.88
N ASN A 201 27.71 -29.61 -25.60
CA ASN A 201 28.22 -29.11 -24.31
C ASN A 201 29.17 -27.91 -24.51
N THR A 202 28.95 -27.17 -25.59
CA THR A 202 29.71 -25.99 -26.02
C THR A 202 28.74 -24.95 -26.57
N THR A 203 28.85 -23.72 -26.08
CA THR A 203 28.20 -22.51 -26.58
C THR A 203 29.03 -21.87 -27.71
N VAL A 204 28.38 -21.30 -28.73
CA VAL A 204 29.05 -20.73 -29.91
C VAL A 204 28.42 -19.39 -30.33
N CYS A 205 28.85 -18.33 -29.65
CA CYS A 205 28.45 -16.97 -30.01
C CYS A 205 28.70 -16.59 -31.49
N GLY A 206 27.65 -16.07 -32.12
CA GLY A 206 27.54 -15.65 -33.52
C GLY A 206 26.67 -16.57 -34.39
N ASP A 207 25.86 -17.47 -33.83
CA ASP A 207 25.06 -18.46 -34.56
C ASP A 207 23.56 -18.13 -34.74
N GLY A 208 23.07 -17.11 -34.03
CA GLY A 208 21.67 -16.66 -34.03
C GLY A 208 20.78 -17.20 -32.92
N SER A 209 21.27 -18.05 -32.00
CA SER A 209 20.51 -18.60 -30.86
C SER A 209 20.97 -18.05 -29.50
N CYS A 210 20.05 -17.60 -28.65
CA CYS A 210 20.41 -17.04 -27.33
C CYS A 210 20.37 -18.09 -26.20
N CYS A 211 21.47 -18.24 -25.46
CA CYS A 211 21.69 -19.39 -24.57
C CYS A 211 21.90 -19.11 -23.08
N LEU A 212 20.86 -18.64 -22.38
CA LEU A 212 20.95 -18.31 -20.96
C LEU A 212 21.48 -19.49 -20.09
N ARG A 213 21.14 -20.74 -20.46
CA ARG A 213 21.57 -21.95 -19.74
C ARG A 213 23.03 -22.34 -20.01
N GLY A 214 23.58 -21.98 -21.18
CA GLY A 214 24.99 -22.16 -21.52
C GLY A 214 25.89 -21.01 -21.08
N GLY A 215 25.31 -19.96 -20.48
CA GLY A 215 26.01 -18.77 -20.06
C GLY A 215 26.10 -17.69 -21.13
N GLU A 216 25.33 -17.79 -22.22
CA GLU A 216 25.15 -16.70 -23.18
C GLU A 216 23.92 -15.88 -22.82
N ASN A 217 24.15 -14.60 -22.57
CA ASN A 217 23.14 -13.57 -22.40
C ASN A 217 23.61 -12.33 -23.19
N ALA A 218 22.88 -11.23 -23.13
CA ALA A 218 23.31 -9.97 -23.76
C ALA A 218 24.75 -9.53 -23.34
N CYS A 219 25.23 -9.94 -22.16
CA CYS A 219 26.54 -9.59 -21.60
C CYS A 219 27.69 -10.47 -22.13
N SER A 220 27.40 -11.68 -22.63
CA SER A 220 28.41 -12.67 -23.05
C SER A 220 28.28 -13.10 -24.51
N CYS A 221 27.10 -13.00 -25.12
CA CYS A 221 26.90 -13.07 -26.56
C CYS A 221 25.84 -12.08 -27.08
N PRO A 222 26.18 -10.80 -27.28
CA PRO A 222 25.25 -9.78 -27.79
C PRO A 222 24.87 -9.93 -29.28
N GLN A 223 25.52 -10.82 -30.04
CA GLN A 223 25.17 -11.06 -31.45
C GLN A 223 23.86 -11.84 -31.59
N ASP A 224 23.61 -12.77 -30.68
CA ASP A 224 22.49 -13.73 -30.77
C ASP A 224 21.43 -13.44 -29.71
N CYS A 225 21.84 -13.03 -28.51
CA CYS A 225 20.96 -12.52 -27.45
C CYS A 225 20.57 -11.06 -27.67
N GLN A 226 20.00 -10.75 -28.85
CA GLN A 226 19.51 -9.41 -29.23
C GLN A 226 18.25 -9.01 -28.45
N GLU A 227 18.37 -8.78 -27.15
CA GLU A 227 17.46 -7.97 -26.32
C GLU A 227 18.19 -7.57 -25.03
N GLY A 228 19.01 -6.52 -25.12
CA GLY A 228 19.28 -5.66 -23.96
C GLY A 228 18.13 -4.67 -23.87
N LEU A 229 17.16 -4.94 -22.99
CA LEU A 229 15.99 -4.10 -22.78
C LEU A 229 15.95 -3.62 -21.35
N CYS A 230 16.01 -2.30 -21.19
CA CYS A 230 16.03 -1.69 -19.87
C CYS A 230 14.76 -2.01 -19.05
N GLY A 231 14.92 -2.77 -17.98
CA GLY A 231 13.93 -3.31 -17.06
C GLY A 231 14.00 -4.84 -16.83
N ASP A 232 15.04 -5.54 -17.29
CA ASP A 232 15.16 -7.01 -17.16
C ASP A 232 15.95 -7.50 -15.92
N GLY A 233 16.65 -6.60 -15.22
CA GLY A 233 17.46 -6.88 -14.04
C GLY A 233 18.92 -7.32 -14.29
N LEU A 234 19.43 -7.25 -15.51
CA LEU A 234 20.82 -7.56 -15.88
C LEU A 234 21.51 -6.37 -16.58
N CYS A 235 22.81 -6.16 -16.33
CA CYS A 235 23.56 -5.02 -16.89
C CYS A 235 24.59 -5.46 -17.95
N CYS A 236 24.26 -5.33 -19.24
CA CYS A 236 25.07 -5.92 -20.31
C CYS A 236 25.86 -4.92 -21.19
N VAL A 237 27.03 -4.52 -20.69
CA VAL A 237 27.99 -3.59 -21.32
C VAL A 237 28.37 -3.95 -22.77
N SER A 238 28.41 -5.23 -23.11
CA SER A 238 28.70 -5.71 -24.47
C SER A 238 27.52 -5.60 -25.46
N ALA A 239 26.27 -5.59 -24.97
CA ALA A 239 25.09 -5.30 -25.77
C ALA A 239 24.82 -3.78 -25.91
N GLY A 240 25.63 -2.95 -25.24
CA GLY A 240 25.48 -1.49 -25.21
C GLY A 240 24.82 -0.97 -23.94
N GLU A 241 24.42 -1.84 -23.01
CA GLU A 241 23.83 -1.43 -21.74
C GLU A 241 24.90 -1.03 -20.74
N ASN A 242 24.87 0.23 -20.39
CA ASN A 242 25.61 0.82 -19.30
C ASN A 242 24.63 1.72 -18.55
N THR A 243 25.03 2.21 -17.38
CA THR A 243 24.27 3.13 -16.50
C THR A 243 23.58 4.31 -17.22
N CYS A 244 24.04 4.64 -18.43
CA CYS A 244 23.66 5.83 -19.17
C CYS A 244 22.69 5.62 -20.32
N ASP A 245 22.67 4.40 -20.88
CA ASP A 245 21.68 3.95 -21.87
C ASP A 245 20.61 3.06 -21.24
N CYS A 246 20.91 2.40 -20.10
CA CYS A 246 19.93 1.78 -19.22
C CYS A 246 20.29 1.97 -17.74
N GLN A 247 19.46 2.71 -17.01
CA GLN A 247 19.66 3.01 -15.58
C GLN A 247 18.84 2.12 -14.63
N LEU A 248 17.94 1.30 -15.19
CA LEU A 248 17.00 0.48 -14.41
C LEU A 248 17.66 -0.83 -13.92
N ASP A 249 18.55 -1.42 -14.73
CA ASP A 249 19.18 -2.72 -14.46
C ASP A 249 20.66 -2.62 -14.08
N CYS A 250 21.39 -1.70 -14.73
CA CYS A 250 22.74 -1.30 -14.32
C CYS A 250 22.77 -0.49 -13.01
N GLY A 251 21.59 -0.17 -12.46
CA GLY A 251 21.42 0.66 -11.29
C GLY A 251 21.63 2.14 -11.54
N MET A 252 21.26 2.93 -10.54
CA MET A 252 21.64 4.33 -10.41
C MET A 252 23.07 4.40 -9.85
N GLU A 253 24.04 4.84 -10.65
CA GLU A 253 25.40 5.08 -10.13
C GLU A 253 25.75 6.55 -9.89
N VAL A 254 26.76 6.70 -9.05
CA VAL A 254 27.39 7.93 -8.56
C VAL A 254 28.76 8.04 -9.22
N CYS A 255 29.22 9.26 -9.50
CA CYS A 255 30.48 9.54 -10.19
C CYS A 255 31.71 8.76 -9.68
N GLY A 256 32.53 8.28 -10.63
CA GLY A 256 33.84 7.68 -10.38
C GLY A 256 34.12 6.33 -11.08
N ASN A 257 33.39 5.97 -12.14
CA ASN A 257 33.49 4.65 -12.80
C ASN A 257 34.32 4.64 -14.10
N GLY A 258 34.81 5.80 -14.55
CA GLY A 258 35.70 5.95 -15.71
C GLY A 258 35.01 6.05 -17.09
N MET A 259 33.69 6.19 -17.17
CA MET A 259 32.96 6.47 -18.42
C MET A 259 32.10 7.75 -18.34
N CYS A 260 31.89 8.41 -19.48
CA CYS A 260 31.27 9.74 -19.56
C CYS A 260 30.05 9.76 -20.48
N CYS A 261 28.90 10.23 -19.97
CA CYS A 261 27.61 9.88 -20.56
C CYS A 261 26.66 11.04 -20.92
N SER A 262 26.56 11.31 -22.22
CA SER A 262 25.89 12.49 -22.76
C SER A 262 24.36 12.50 -22.78
N LYS A 263 23.68 11.37 -22.51
CA LYS A 263 22.20 11.29 -22.48
C LYS A 263 21.59 11.42 -21.08
N SER A 264 22.31 10.99 -20.05
CA SER A 264 21.91 11.01 -18.63
C SER A 264 22.34 12.28 -17.89
N ASN A 265 22.76 13.32 -18.62
CA ASN A 265 23.24 14.61 -18.11
C ASN A 265 24.59 14.53 -17.33
N GLU A 266 25.43 13.55 -17.63
CA GLU A 266 26.84 13.59 -17.24
C GLU A 266 27.66 14.43 -18.21
N THR A 267 28.30 15.45 -17.64
CA THR A 267 29.18 16.41 -18.30
C THR A 267 30.42 16.59 -17.42
N ALA A 268 31.47 17.22 -17.93
CA ALA A 268 32.64 17.58 -17.11
C ALA A 268 32.30 18.47 -15.88
N THR A 269 31.09 19.04 -15.82
CA THR A 269 30.56 19.85 -14.72
C THR A 269 29.78 19.04 -13.69
N SER A 270 29.03 18.01 -14.11
CA SER A 270 28.25 17.13 -13.21
C SER A 270 29.03 15.89 -12.76
N CYS A 271 29.97 15.40 -13.56
CA CYS A 271 30.73 14.19 -13.28
C CYS A 271 32.17 14.28 -13.80
N ARG A 272 33.04 14.95 -13.03
CA ARG A 272 34.36 15.40 -13.51
C ARG A 272 35.44 14.31 -13.55
N GLY A 273 35.30 13.23 -12.78
CA GLY A 273 36.30 12.17 -12.68
C GLY A 273 36.48 11.33 -13.95
N ASP A 274 35.40 11.19 -14.72
CA ASP A 274 35.27 10.14 -15.74
C ASP A 274 35.31 10.69 -17.18
N CYS A 275 35.24 12.03 -17.34
CA CYS A 275 35.09 12.74 -18.61
C CYS A 275 36.37 13.41 -19.14
N ALA A 276 37.56 13.15 -18.58
CA ALA A 276 38.77 13.94 -18.84
C ALA A 276 39.72 13.35 -19.91
N PHE A 277 40.05 14.16 -20.93
CA PHE A 277 41.08 13.87 -21.95
C PHE A 277 42.50 14.32 -21.50
N GLY A 278 43.54 13.85 -22.20
CA GLY A 278 44.95 13.96 -21.76
C GLY A 278 45.86 14.88 -22.57
N CYS A 279 46.85 15.45 -21.88
CA CYS A 279 47.76 16.51 -22.31
C CYS A 279 48.74 16.24 -23.48
N GLY A 280 49.04 17.30 -24.22
CA GLY A 280 50.28 17.44 -25.01
C GLY A 280 50.09 17.61 -26.52
N ASP A 281 48.96 18.12 -26.98
CA ASP A 281 48.67 18.34 -28.41
C ASP A 281 48.96 19.77 -28.92
N GLY A 282 49.27 20.70 -28.01
CA GLY A 282 49.58 22.10 -28.34
C GLY A 282 48.37 23.03 -28.48
N ALA A 283 47.17 22.57 -28.14
CA ALA A 283 46.00 23.41 -27.92
C ALA A 283 45.66 23.49 -26.42
N CYS A 284 44.76 24.41 -26.07
CA CYS A 284 44.16 24.49 -24.74
C CYS A 284 42.65 24.62 -24.99
N LEU A 285 41.94 23.49 -24.89
CA LEU A 285 40.52 23.35 -25.21
C LEU A 285 39.70 23.00 -23.95
N ASP A 286 38.37 22.97 -24.07
CA ASP A 286 37.37 23.28 -23.01
C ASP A 286 37.35 22.43 -21.70
N ALA A 287 38.36 21.59 -21.43
CA ALA A 287 38.60 20.92 -20.14
C ALA A 287 40.06 21.04 -19.62
N GLU A 288 40.97 21.67 -20.38
CA GLU A 288 42.39 21.83 -20.04
C GLU A 288 42.62 23.18 -19.36
N ASN A 289 43.41 23.20 -18.29
CA ASN A 289 43.77 24.44 -17.61
C ASN A 289 45.23 24.41 -17.13
N THR A 290 45.65 25.55 -16.60
CA THR A 290 46.97 25.83 -16.04
C THR A 290 47.49 24.76 -15.06
N CYS A 291 46.63 24.15 -14.24
CA CYS A 291 47.05 23.11 -13.29
C CYS A 291 47.09 21.71 -13.92
N SER A 292 46.17 21.39 -14.83
CA SER A 292 46.10 20.06 -15.45
C SER A 292 47.05 19.90 -16.64
N CYS A 293 47.36 20.99 -17.36
CA CYS A 293 48.13 20.97 -18.60
C CYS A 293 49.10 22.17 -18.77
N PRO A 294 50.07 22.36 -17.85
CA PRO A 294 50.91 23.57 -17.83
C PRO A 294 51.83 23.75 -19.05
N GLY A 295 52.06 22.69 -19.84
CA GLY A 295 52.87 22.75 -21.06
C GLY A 295 52.21 23.53 -22.20
N ASP A 296 50.87 23.44 -22.31
CA ASP A 296 50.09 24.02 -23.41
C ASP A 296 49.24 25.23 -22.95
N CYS A 297 48.83 25.29 -21.67
CA CYS A 297 47.97 26.35 -21.13
C CYS A 297 48.69 27.45 -20.30
N GLY A 298 49.92 27.23 -19.81
CA GLY A 298 50.69 28.22 -19.01
C GLY A 298 50.85 27.88 -17.52
N ALA A 299 51.29 28.85 -16.70
CA ALA A 299 51.48 28.72 -15.25
C ALA A 299 50.70 29.83 -14.49
N GLY A 300 50.18 29.51 -13.30
CA GLY A 300 49.13 30.28 -12.60
C GLY A 300 49.62 31.43 -11.72
N GLU A 301 48.70 32.35 -11.42
CA GLU A 301 48.89 33.48 -10.49
C GLU A 301 47.62 33.72 -9.66
N CYS A 302 47.76 33.72 -8.33
CA CYS A 302 46.71 33.97 -7.32
C CYS A 302 45.77 35.15 -7.66
N GLY A 303 44.47 34.86 -7.71
CA GLY A 303 43.35 35.72 -8.09
C GLY A 303 42.65 35.33 -9.40
N ASP A 304 43.04 34.22 -10.04
CA ASP A 304 42.48 33.75 -11.32
C ASP A 304 41.32 32.75 -11.18
N GLY A 305 40.99 32.32 -9.96
CA GLY A 305 39.93 31.37 -9.63
C GLY A 305 40.33 29.89 -9.71
N ILE A 306 41.61 29.54 -9.88
CA ILE A 306 42.06 28.15 -10.07
C ILE A 306 43.29 27.79 -9.20
N CYS A 307 43.05 27.06 -8.11
CA CYS A 307 44.10 26.63 -7.17
C CYS A 307 45.07 25.55 -7.71
N CYS A 308 46.36 25.86 -7.89
CA CYS A 308 47.40 24.93 -8.34
C CYS A 308 48.46 24.58 -7.26
N THR A 309 48.30 23.45 -6.57
CA THR A 309 49.14 23.06 -5.42
C THR A 309 50.62 22.78 -5.72
N GLU A 310 51.00 22.40 -6.95
CA GLU A 310 52.42 22.14 -7.29
C GLU A 310 53.28 23.41 -7.40
N ASN A 311 52.67 24.60 -7.53
CA ASN A 311 53.38 25.89 -7.67
C ASN A 311 53.33 26.78 -6.40
N GLN A 312 52.95 26.21 -5.24
CA GLN A 312 52.77 26.89 -3.94
C GLN A 312 51.53 27.80 -3.80
N GLU A 313 50.45 27.48 -4.53
CA GLU A 313 49.12 27.99 -4.22
C GLU A 313 48.34 26.91 -3.43
N ASP A 314 48.26 27.11 -2.11
CA ASP A 314 47.52 26.28 -1.17
C ASP A 314 46.55 27.12 -0.32
N ARG A 315 45.65 26.46 0.40
CA ARG A 315 44.59 27.09 1.22
C ARG A 315 45.11 28.03 2.31
N CYS A 316 46.33 27.82 2.80
CA CYS A 316 46.92 28.71 3.81
C CYS A 316 47.61 29.94 3.16
N THR A 317 47.96 29.88 1.87
CA THR A 317 48.83 30.87 1.19
C THR A 317 48.10 31.72 0.15
N CYS A 318 47.11 31.16 -0.57
CA CYS A 318 46.22 31.87 -1.50
C CYS A 318 44.75 31.44 -1.28
N PRO A 319 44.06 32.00 -0.25
CA PRO A 319 42.72 31.52 0.14
C PRO A 319 41.60 31.94 -0.81
N ASP A 320 41.82 32.95 -1.65
CA ASP A 320 40.80 33.51 -2.55
C ASP A 320 40.43 32.55 -3.70
N ASP A 321 41.38 31.74 -4.19
CA ASP A 321 41.13 30.72 -5.23
C ASP A 321 41.04 29.29 -4.67
N CYS A 322 41.81 28.98 -3.61
CA CYS A 322 41.87 27.65 -3.01
C CYS A 322 40.75 27.36 -2.00
N GLY A 323 39.99 28.39 -1.62
CA GLY A 323 39.08 28.36 -0.48
C GLY A 323 39.83 28.45 0.85
N GLN A 324 39.14 28.91 1.90
CA GLN A 324 39.72 29.00 3.24
C GLN A 324 39.78 27.60 3.90
N GLY A 325 40.84 27.36 4.66
CA GLY A 325 40.99 26.15 5.48
C GLY A 325 39.77 25.92 6.37
N SER A 326 39.33 24.66 6.44
CA SER A 326 38.13 24.24 7.15
C SER A 326 38.43 22.98 7.94
N CYS A 327 38.03 22.94 9.21
CA CYS A 327 38.46 21.90 10.13
C CYS A 327 38.12 20.47 9.68
N GLY A 328 39.15 19.62 9.65
CA GLY A 328 39.11 18.20 9.36
C GLY A 328 39.74 17.81 8.02
N ASP A 329 40.45 18.72 7.33
CA ASP A 329 41.11 18.48 6.04
C ASP A 329 42.57 17.99 6.16
N GLY A 330 43.10 17.96 7.39
CA GLY A 330 44.43 17.48 7.74
C GLY A 330 45.54 18.55 7.73
N VAL A 331 45.24 19.83 7.46
CA VAL A 331 46.24 20.90 7.33
C VAL A 331 45.88 22.13 8.19
N CYS A 332 46.48 22.24 9.37
CA CYS A 332 46.24 23.34 10.31
C CYS A 332 46.66 24.75 9.80
N CYS A 333 45.75 25.51 9.19
CA CYS A 333 46.00 26.88 8.70
C CYS A 333 45.86 27.93 9.82
N THR A 334 46.89 28.06 10.66
CA THR A 334 46.91 29.03 11.78
C THR A 334 46.69 30.51 11.40
N ALA A 335 46.92 30.89 10.14
CA ALA A 335 46.71 32.26 9.66
C ALA A 335 45.21 32.61 9.43
N THR A 336 44.36 31.61 9.20
CA THR A 336 42.91 31.76 8.99
C THR A 336 42.07 31.45 10.24
N GLY A 337 42.72 31.09 11.37
CA GLY A 337 42.07 30.96 12.69
C GLY A 337 42.02 29.53 13.25
N GLU A 338 42.55 28.55 12.55
CA GLU A 338 42.60 27.15 13.02
C GLU A 338 43.69 26.97 14.08
N ASN A 339 43.32 26.35 15.20
CA ASN A 339 44.19 26.04 16.31
C ASN A 339 43.68 24.79 17.06
N PRO A 340 44.44 24.19 18.00
CA PRO A 340 44.03 22.99 18.73
C PRO A 340 42.64 23.03 19.40
N CYS A 341 42.14 24.21 19.79
CA CYS A 341 40.81 24.34 20.38
C CYS A 341 39.69 24.44 19.34
N SER A 342 39.92 25.09 18.19
CA SER A 342 38.91 25.22 17.11
C SER A 342 38.97 24.09 16.08
N CYS A 343 40.11 23.40 15.99
CA CYS A 343 40.31 22.24 15.14
C CYS A 343 41.38 21.28 15.67
N SER A 344 41.04 20.53 16.71
CA SER A 344 41.91 19.49 17.28
C SER A 344 42.24 18.35 16.30
N LYS A 345 41.42 18.15 15.25
CA LYS A 345 41.57 17.07 14.28
C LYS A 345 42.77 17.25 13.35
N ASP A 346 43.10 18.50 13.00
CA ASP A 346 44.19 18.84 12.07
C ASP A 346 45.38 19.48 12.78
N CYS A 347 45.12 20.27 13.83
CA CYS A 347 46.14 20.91 14.64
C CYS A 347 46.67 20.02 15.79
N GLY A 348 46.04 18.87 16.03
CA GLY A 348 46.25 18.01 17.20
C GLY A 348 45.48 18.49 18.43
N ALA A 349 45.15 17.57 19.35
CA ALA A 349 44.53 17.90 20.62
C ALA A 349 45.53 18.58 21.57
N SER A 350 45.05 19.53 22.39
CA SER A 350 45.84 20.17 23.45
C SER A 350 46.24 19.17 24.54
N ALA A 351 47.34 19.45 25.23
CA ALA A 351 47.92 18.51 26.18
C ALA A 351 48.65 19.23 27.33
N CYS A 352 47.93 19.40 28.44
CA CYS A 352 48.38 20.23 29.54
C CYS A 352 49.72 19.81 30.19
N PRO A 353 50.64 20.75 30.50
CA PRO A 353 50.52 22.19 30.30
C PRO A 353 51.14 22.67 28.98
N ASP A 354 50.34 23.35 28.15
CA ASP A 354 50.78 24.01 26.90
C ASP A 354 50.47 25.52 26.85
N GLY A 355 49.65 26.03 27.79
CA GLY A 355 49.32 27.44 27.97
C GLY A 355 48.03 27.90 27.29
N THR A 356 47.23 26.99 26.70
CA THR A 356 45.95 27.32 26.03
C THR A 356 44.82 26.46 26.59
N CYS A 357 43.73 27.08 27.07
CA CYS A 357 42.61 26.34 27.65
C CYS A 357 41.54 25.99 26.59
N CYS A 358 41.40 24.70 26.24
CA CYS A 358 40.42 24.22 25.25
C CYS A 358 39.23 23.48 25.91
N ALA A 359 38.09 24.18 26.07
CA ALA A 359 36.94 23.69 26.82
C ALA A 359 36.26 22.42 26.25
N GLU A 360 36.32 22.19 24.94
CA GLU A 360 35.66 21.06 24.26
C GLU A 360 36.52 19.78 24.25
N GLY A 361 37.78 19.85 24.72
CA GLY A 361 38.78 18.77 24.70
C GLY A 361 39.09 18.12 26.05
N ALA A 362 38.23 18.33 27.05
CA ALA A 362 38.42 17.94 28.46
C ALA A 362 39.47 18.73 29.27
N GLU A 363 39.95 19.87 28.77
CA GLU A 363 40.74 20.83 29.56
C GLU A 363 39.83 21.95 30.10
N ASN A 364 39.48 21.82 31.38
CA ASN A 364 38.70 22.82 32.11
C ASN A 364 39.33 23.12 33.47
N ARG A 365 38.70 24.01 34.25
CA ARG A 365 39.16 24.46 35.57
C ARG A 365 39.36 23.33 36.60
N CYS A 366 38.74 22.16 36.38
CA CYS A 366 38.86 20.97 37.22
C CYS A 366 39.97 20.01 36.77
N THR A 367 40.12 19.78 35.45
CA THR A 367 41.07 18.81 34.88
C THR A 367 42.45 19.40 34.61
N CYS A 368 42.56 20.67 34.21
CA CYS A 368 43.85 21.36 34.18
C CYS A 368 43.84 22.81 34.71
N PRO A 369 43.98 22.99 36.04
CA PRO A 369 44.03 24.31 36.67
C PRO A 369 45.24 25.17 36.28
N ALA A 370 46.28 24.59 35.65
CA ALA A 370 47.51 25.29 35.29
C ALA A 370 47.30 26.31 34.16
N ASP A 371 46.52 25.94 33.15
CA ASP A 371 46.30 26.75 31.95
C ASP A 371 44.89 27.35 31.90
N CYS A 372 43.88 26.68 32.48
CA CYS A 372 42.49 27.16 32.58
C CYS A 372 42.19 28.00 33.83
N GLY A 373 43.08 28.00 34.83
CA GLY A 373 42.84 28.57 36.16
C GLY A 373 41.93 27.70 37.04
N ALA A 374 42.21 27.63 38.34
CA ALA A 374 41.40 26.85 39.29
C ALA A 374 39.98 27.40 39.43
N GLY A 375 39.01 26.52 39.71
CA GLY A 375 37.60 26.86 39.99
C GLY A 375 37.42 27.74 41.23
N ASP A 376 36.36 28.56 41.21
CA ASP A 376 35.87 29.33 42.36
C ASP A 376 34.37 29.06 42.49
N CYS A 377 33.92 28.65 43.68
CA CYS A 377 32.57 28.14 43.89
C CYS A 377 31.42 29.04 43.38
N GLY A 378 30.45 28.42 42.69
CA GLY A 378 29.23 29.05 42.19
C GLY A 378 29.19 29.26 40.68
N ASP A 379 30.05 28.59 39.92
CA ASP A 379 30.05 28.59 38.44
C ASP A 379 29.36 27.36 37.82
N SER A 380 28.60 26.58 38.62
CA SER A 380 27.80 25.42 38.20
C SER A 380 28.61 24.17 37.80
N ILE A 381 29.90 24.11 38.14
CA ILE A 381 30.80 22.98 37.81
C ILE A 381 31.67 22.57 39.02
N CYS A 382 31.44 21.39 39.61
CA CYS A 382 32.15 20.96 40.81
C CYS A 382 33.50 20.29 40.56
N CYS A 383 34.59 20.94 40.97
CA CYS A 383 35.95 20.44 40.79
C CYS A 383 36.50 19.65 42.00
N ALA A 384 36.19 18.35 42.09
CA ALA A 384 36.69 17.47 43.16
C ALA A 384 38.23 17.45 43.31
N ILE A 385 38.99 17.60 42.21
CA ILE A 385 40.46 17.67 42.20
C ILE A 385 40.98 19.02 42.75
N ALA A 386 40.24 20.11 42.57
CA ALA A 386 40.56 21.42 43.16
C ALA A 386 40.17 21.52 44.65
N GLY A 387 39.42 20.54 45.17
CA GLY A 387 39.00 20.42 46.56
C GLY A 387 37.53 20.74 46.81
N GLU A 388 36.73 20.92 45.77
CA GLU A 388 35.29 21.20 45.87
C GLU A 388 34.47 19.92 46.11
N ASN A 389 33.44 20.03 46.94
CA ASN A 389 32.56 18.96 47.38
C ASN A 389 31.27 19.56 47.97
N GLU A 390 30.26 18.73 48.24
CA GLU A 390 28.96 19.18 48.78
C GLU A 390 29.05 20.02 50.08
N ALA A 391 30.15 19.94 50.86
CA ALA A 391 30.30 20.70 52.10
C ALA A 391 30.97 22.07 51.93
N ASN A 392 31.61 22.37 50.79
CA ASN A 392 32.22 23.68 50.51
C ASN A 392 31.78 24.32 49.19
N CYS A 393 31.26 23.55 48.22
CA CYS A 393 30.55 24.05 47.05
C CYS A 393 29.40 23.10 46.65
N ALA A 394 28.27 23.26 47.32
CA ALA A 394 27.06 22.45 47.14
C ALA A 394 26.29 22.58 45.81
N PRO A 395 26.27 23.73 45.09
CA PRO A 395 25.34 23.86 43.95
C PRO A 395 25.73 23.05 42.69
N ASP A 396 26.94 22.48 42.64
CA ASP A 396 27.63 22.22 41.37
C ASP A 396 27.92 20.72 41.06
N CYS A 397 27.50 19.74 41.90
CA CYS A 397 28.14 18.40 42.00
C CYS A 397 27.20 17.16 41.92
N LYS A 398 26.76 16.70 40.72
CA LYS A 398 25.83 15.53 40.57
C LYS A 398 25.96 14.78 39.22
N ALA A 399 25.59 13.48 39.14
CA ALA A 399 25.88 12.54 38.02
C ALA A 399 24.71 12.20 37.05
N VAL A 400 25.00 11.65 35.84
CA VAL A 400 24.07 11.48 34.68
C VAL A 400 24.40 10.25 33.77
N CYS A 401 23.38 9.64 33.13
CA CYS A 401 23.38 8.62 32.04
C CYS A 401 22.68 9.20 30.77
N PRO A 402 22.76 8.64 29.53
CA PRO A 402 23.35 7.35 29.06
C PRO A 402 24.44 7.48 27.94
N ASP A 403 25.20 6.41 27.61
CA ASP A 403 26.25 6.47 26.55
C ASP A 403 26.44 5.26 25.59
N GLY A 404 25.75 4.14 25.80
CA GLY A 404 25.67 3.00 24.87
C GLY A 404 26.56 1.79 25.14
N HIS A 405 27.40 1.76 26.19
CA HIS A 405 28.30 0.62 26.46
C HIS A 405 28.37 0.16 27.94
N CYS A 406 27.97 -1.09 28.22
CA CYS A 406 28.11 -1.71 29.54
C CYS A 406 29.59 -1.94 29.94
N THR A 407 30.15 -1.13 30.85
CA THR A 407 31.53 -1.28 31.35
C THR A 407 31.59 -1.69 32.83
N THR A 408 32.78 -2.08 33.31
CA THR A 408 32.96 -2.57 34.70
C THR A 408 32.83 -1.47 35.74
N GLY A 409 31.58 -1.23 36.15
CA GLY A 409 31.16 -0.19 37.09
C GLY A 409 29.65 0.06 36.99
N GLU A 410 29.09 -0.12 35.80
CA GLU A 410 27.64 -0.13 35.55
C GLU A 410 27.00 -1.50 35.86
N ASP A 411 25.73 -1.46 36.28
CA ASP A 411 24.82 -2.61 36.30
C ASP A 411 23.45 -2.23 35.72
N LEU A 412 22.57 -3.22 35.55
CA LEU A 412 21.27 -3.07 34.90
C LEU A 412 20.31 -2.09 35.61
N CYS A 413 20.58 -1.76 36.88
CA CYS A 413 19.82 -0.78 37.66
C CYS A 413 20.42 0.63 37.62
N SER A 414 21.68 0.76 37.20
CA SER A 414 22.46 1.99 37.29
C SER A 414 22.55 2.77 35.98
N CYS A 415 22.67 2.09 34.83
CA CYS A 415 22.62 2.72 33.50
C CYS A 415 21.94 1.78 32.48
N PRO A 416 20.59 1.80 32.40
CA PRO A 416 19.78 0.76 31.77
C PRO A 416 19.71 0.82 30.24
N GLN A 417 20.28 1.86 29.62
CA GLN A 417 20.35 1.98 28.16
C GLN A 417 21.51 1.17 27.56
N ASP A 418 22.49 0.82 28.40
CA ASP A 418 23.84 0.47 27.95
C ASP A 418 24.15 -1.02 28.20
N CYS A 419 23.33 -1.67 29.04
CA CYS A 419 23.36 -3.08 29.42
C CYS A 419 21.97 -3.72 29.20
N LEU A 420 21.88 -4.81 28.40
CA LEU A 420 20.65 -5.59 28.18
C LEU A 420 20.94 -7.08 28.47
N ALA A 421 20.09 -7.88 29.14
CA ALA A 421 18.69 -7.71 29.55
C ALA A 421 18.38 -8.41 30.89
N ALA A 422 17.27 -8.03 31.55
CA ALA A 422 16.66 -8.74 32.70
C ALA A 422 15.72 -9.86 32.25
N SER A 423 15.33 -10.77 33.15
CA SER A 423 14.29 -11.78 32.89
C SER A 423 13.61 -12.28 34.17
N CYS A 424 12.30 -12.01 34.27
CA CYS A 424 11.44 -12.48 35.36
C CYS A 424 11.67 -13.97 35.73
N GLY A 425 12.01 -14.22 36.99
CA GLY A 425 12.43 -15.50 37.55
C GLY A 425 13.92 -15.61 37.89
N ASP A 426 14.74 -14.58 37.64
CA ASP A 426 16.18 -14.59 37.91
C ASP A 426 16.58 -14.22 39.36
N GLY A 427 15.63 -13.69 40.15
CA GLY A 427 15.82 -13.28 41.54
C GLY A 427 16.14 -11.80 41.77
N SER A 428 16.12 -10.93 40.75
CA SER A 428 16.50 -9.51 40.86
C SER A 428 15.52 -8.56 40.14
N CYS A 429 14.61 -7.91 40.89
CA CYS A 429 13.65 -6.96 40.32
C CYS A 429 14.30 -5.70 39.73
N CYS A 430 14.20 -5.51 38.40
CA CYS A 430 14.82 -4.40 37.66
C CYS A 430 13.80 -3.44 37.00
N ALA A 431 13.38 -2.40 37.73
CA ALA A 431 12.35 -1.45 37.28
C ALA A 431 12.65 -0.73 35.95
N ALA A 432 13.92 -0.42 35.67
CA ALA A 432 14.32 0.25 34.44
C ALA A 432 14.28 -0.65 33.19
N ALA A 433 14.18 -1.96 33.37
CA ALA A 433 13.98 -2.95 32.31
C ALA A 433 12.50 -3.40 32.17
N GLY A 434 11.57 -2.75 32.89
CA GLY A 434 10.12 -3.00 32.81
C GLY A 434 9.56 -3.97 33.86
N GLU A 435 10.37 -4.46 34.79
CA GLU A 435 9.92 -5.37 35.85
C GLU A 435 9.39 -4.59 37.05
N ASN A 436 8.11 -4.78 37.38
CA ASN A 436 7.44 -4.13 38.49
C ASN A 436 6.43 -5.08 39.19
N PRO A 437 5.84 -4.70 40.34
CA PRO A 437 4.90 -5.56 41.07
C PRO A 437 3.64 -6.00 40.30
N CYS A 438 3.18 -5.24 39.30
CA CYS A 438 2.08 -5.69 38.42
C CYS A 438 2.58 -6.69 37.35
N SER A 439 3.81 -6.52 36.82
CA SER A 439 4.33 -7.28 35.66
C SER A 439 5.16 -8.53 36.01
N CYS A 440 5.88 -8.54 37.15
CA CYS A 440 6.69 -9.67 37.61
C CYS A 440 6.65 -9.80 39.14
N SER A 441 5.52 -10.26 39.68
CA SER A 441 5.33 -10.39 41.13
C SER A 441 6.18 -11.48 41.81
N HIS A 442 6.91 -12.30 41.03
CA HIS A 442 7.77 -13.36 41.57
C HIS A 442 9.07 -12.81 42.18
N ASP A 443 9.67 -11.80 41.55
CA ASP A 443 10.92 -11.17 41.99
C ASP A 443 10.67 -9.77 42.59
N CYS A 444 9.64 -9.04 42.12
CA CYS A 444 9.30 -7.69 42.58
C CYS A 444 8.32 -7.62 43.76
N GLY A 445 7.67 -8.74 44.12
CA GLY A 445 6.61 -8.77 45.14
C GLY A 445 5.23 -8.34 44.62
N VAL A 446 4.24 -8.28 45.51
CA VAL A 446 2.84 -7.94 45.18
C VAL A 446 2.53 -6.48 45.55
N SER A 447 1.73 -5.79 44.73
CA SER A 447 1.39 -4.37 44.94
C SER A 447 0.43 -4.12 46.10
N SER A 448 0.46 -2.90 46.63
CA SER A 448 -0.52 -2.39 47.59
C SER A 448 -0.50 -0.87 47.75
N CYS A 449 -1.69 -0.26 47.68
CA CYS A 449 -1.96 1.18 47.73
C CYS A 449 -1.05 2.00 48.67
N GLY A 450 -0.42 3.02 48.09
CA GLY A 450 0.65 3.84 48.66
C GLY A 450 2.06 3.43 48.21
N ASP A 451 2.20 2.51 47.25
CA ASP A 451 3.49 2.07 46.70
C ASP A 451 3.89 2.77 45.39
N GLY A 452 3.00 3.59 44.82
CA GLY A 452 3.22 4.38 43.62
C GLY A 452 2.90 3.67 42.30
N VAL A 453 2.29 2.48 42.30
CA VAL A 453 1.97 1.73 41.07
C VAL A 453 0.51 1.27 41.04
N CYS A 454 -0.31 1.88 40.19
CA CYS A 454 -1.73 1.55 40.06
C CYS A 454 -1.97 0.19 39.35
N CYS A 455 -2.18 -0.90 40.10
CA CYS A 455 -2.53 -2.22 39.53
C CYS A 455 -4.06 -2.45 39.54
N THR A 456 -4.79 -1.89 38.56
CA THR A 456 -6.26 -2.04 38.43
C THR A 456 -6.76 -3.49 38.45
N ALA A 457 -5.99 -4.43 37.91
CA ALA A 457 -6.30 -5.86 37.91
C ALA A 457 -6.36 -6.52 39.31
N LEU A 458 -5.83 -5.86 40.35
CA LEU A 458 -5.89 -6.32 41.75
C LEU A 458 -6.86 -5.52 42.63
N GLY A 459 -7.62 -4.57 42.05
CA GLY A 459 -8.67 -3.82 42.74
C GLY A 459 -8.29 -2.40 43.19
N GLU A 460 -7.26 -1.81 42.59
CA GLU A 460 -6.82 -0.43 42.84
C GLU A 460 -7.32 0.47 41.70
N ASP A 461 -8.29 1.35 41.99
CA ASP A 461 -8.89 2.28 41.02
C ASP A 461 -8.85 3.73 41.49
N ARG A 462 -9.29 4.67 40.64
CA ARG A 462 -9.21 6.12 40.89
C ARG A 462 -10.02 6.60 42.10
N CYS A 463 -11.20 6.04 42.38
CA CYS A 463 -11.94 6.44 43.58
C CYS A 463 -11.44 5.67 44.84
N ALA A 464 -10.78 4.51 44.68
CA ALA A 464 -10.37 3.63 45.78
C ALA A 464 -8.91 3.82 46.26
N CYS A 465 -7.97 4.12 45.36
CA CYS A 465 -6.57 4.42 45.64
C CYS A 465 -6.06 5.63 44.81
N PRO A 466 -6.57 6.85 45.07
CA PRO A 466 -6.23 8.06 44.29
C PRO A 466 -4.78 8.52 44.44
N GLN A 467 -4.01 8.00 45.41
CA GLN A 467 -2.59 8.32 45.57
C GLN A 467 -1.73 7.78 44.42
N ASP A 468 -2.05 6.59 43.90
CA ASP A 468 -1.26 5.90 42.87
C ASP A 468 -1.95 5.90 41.50
N CYS A 469 -3.30 5.84 41.48
CA CYS A 469 -4.10 5.77 40.24
C CYS A 469 -4.50 7.14 39.65
N GLY A 470 -4.21 8.23 40.38
CA GLY A 470 -4.73 9.56 40.09
C GLY A 470 -6.16 9.77 40.61
N ALA A 471 -6.44 10.99 41.07
CA ALA A 471 -7.76 11.41 41.55
C ALA A 471 -8.77 11.57 40.39
N GLY A 472 -10.06 11.50 40.71
CA GLY A 472 -11.14 11.78 39.75
C GLY A 472 -11.10 13.23 39.26
N SER A 473 -11.55 13.48 38.02
CA SER A 473 -11.64 14.85 37.49
C SER A 473 -12.73 15.04 36.44
N CYS A 474 -13.49 16.12 36.63
CA CYS A 474 -14.76 16.36 35.98
C CYS A 474 -14.78 16.24 34.45
N GLY A 475 -15.69 15.43 33.94
CA GLY A 475 -15.92 15.12 32.53
C GLY A 475 -15.53 13.70 32.13
N ASP A 476 -15.04 12.87 33.05
CA ASP A 476 -14.63 11.48 32.78
C ASP A 476 -15.77 10.45 32.87
N GLY A 477 -16.98 10.89 33.23
CA GLY A 477 -18.18 10.07 33.31
C GLY A 477 -18.43 9.41 34.68
N VAL A 478 -17.55 9.59 35.67
CA VAL A 478 -17.62 8.89 36.97
C VAL A 478 -17.53 9.86 38.15
N CYS A 479 -18.69 10.24 38.71
CA CYS A 479 -18.79 11.14 39.86
C CYS A 479 -18.15 10.56 41.16
N CYS A 480 -16.85 10.79 41.40
CA CYS A 480 -16.13 10.33 42.60
C CYS A 480 -16.35 11.30 43.78
N ALA A 481 -17.34 11.03 44.65
CA ALA A 481 -17.68 11.88 45.80
C ALA A 481 -16.59 12.04 46.90
N ALA A 482 -15.42 11.39 46.74
CA ALA A 482 -14.28 11.51 47.67
C ALA A 482 -13.35 12.69 47.33
N ASP A 483 -13.30 13.12 46.05
CA ASP A 483 -12.42 14.17 45.53
C ASP A 483 -13.17 15.51 45.30
N ASP A 484 -14.19 15.79 46.13
CA ASP A 484 -15.07 16.96 46.07
C ASP A 484 -15.93 17.15 44.78
N GLU A 485 -16.04 16.11 43.95
CA GLU A 485 -16.98 16.08 42.82
C GLU A 485 -18.44 15.94 43.28
N ASN A 486 -19.22 16.99 43.04
CA ASN A 486 -20.64 17.07 43.36
C ASN A 486 -21.37 17.99 42.38
N ARG A 487 -22.68 18.14 42.55
CA ARG A 487 -23.57 18.88 41.62
C ARG A 487 -23.22 20.33 41.34
N CYS A 488 -22.54 21.04 42.26
CA CYS A 488 -22.07 22.40 42.01
C CYS A 488 -20.63 22.47 41.47
N THR A 489 -19.85 21.37 41.54
CA THR A 489 -18.43 21.32 41.14
C THR A 489 -18.18 20.52 39.87
N CYS A 490 -19.02 19.54 39.55
CA CYS A 490 -19.02 18.81 38.28
C CYS A 490 -20.46 18.49 37.81
N GLU A 491 -21.00 19.33 36.93
CA GLU A 491 -22.36 19.17 36.40
C GLU A 491 -22.46 18.10 35.31
N THR A 492 -21.37 17.80 34.59
CA THR A 492 -21.31 16.81 33.50
C THR A 492 -21.62 15.40 34.00
N ASP A 493 -21.00 14.99 35.11
CA ASP A 493 -21.08 13.62 35.62
C ASP A 493 -22.07 13.48 36.79
N CYS A 494 -22.26 14.54 37.60
CA CYS A 494 -23.13 14.51 38.78
C CYS A 494 -24.50 15.22 38.60
N GLY A 495 -24.67 16.02 37.54
CA GLY A 495 -25.87 16.81 37.21
C GLY A 495 -25.97 18.17 37.93
N GLY A 496 -26.22 19.26 37.18
CA GLY A 496 -26.26 20.65 37.70
C GLY A 496 -27.47 21.05 38.56
N GLY A 497 -27.33 22.14 39.32
CA GLY A 497 -28.34 22.69 40.25
C GLY A 497 -29.46 23.50 39.59
N SER A 498 -30.62 23.62 40.27
CA SER A 498 -31.75 24.42 39.77
C SER A 498 -32.62 25.07 40.87
N CYS A 499 -32.74 26.39 40.76
CA CYS A 499 -33.29 27.33 41.74
C CYS A 499 -34.61 26.92 42.41
N GLY A 500 -34.58 26.86 43.74
CA GLY A 500 -35.65 26.37 44.61
C GLY A 500 -35.40 24.97 45.17
N ASP A 501 -34.23 24.37 44.91
CA ASP A 501 -33.80 23.09 45.51
C ASP A 501 -33.11 23.26 46.88
N GLY A 502 -32.75 24.50 47.25
CA GLY A 502 -32.13 24.86 48.52
C GLY A 502 -30.60 24.80 48.54
N VAL A 503 -29.94 24.65 47.39
CA VAL A 503 -28.47 24.59 47.27
C VAL A 503 -27.98 25.57 46.19
N CYS A 504 -27.47 26.73 46.60
CA CYS A 504 -26.95 27.73 45.68
C CYS A 504 -25.71 27.26 44.90
N CYS A 505 -25.85 26.94 43.61
CA CYS A 505 -24.75 26.61 42.70
C CYS A 505 -24.42 27.79 41.75
N ALA A 506 -23.47 28.66 42.13
CA ALA A 506 -23.09 29.83 41.33
C ALA A 506 -22.67 29.53 39.88
N ARG A 507 -22.06 28.37 39.64
CA ARG A 507 -21.52 28.00 38.31
C ARG A 507 -22.62 27.69 37.28
N THR A 508 -23.78 27.19 37.70
CA THR A 508 -24.94 26.92 36.83
C THR A 508 -25.86 28.13 36.64
N GLY A 509 -25.44 29.31 37.14
CA GLY A 509 -26.13 30.59 36.94
C GLY A 509 -26.97 31.07 38.13
N GLU A 510 -26.88 30.42 39.29
CA GLU A 510 -27.62 30.82 40.49
C GLU A 510 -26.80 31.74 41.40
N ASN A 511 -27.16 33.02 41.42
CA ASN A 511 -26.51 34.02 42.27
C ASN A 511 -27.54 34.84 43.08
N PRO A 512 -27.11 35.63 44.08
CA PRO A 512 -28.00 36.47 44.88
C PRO A 512 -28.85 37.47 44.08
N CYS A 513 -28.38 37.93 42.91
CA CYS A 513 -29.18 38.81 42.04
C CYS A 513 -30.36 38.07 41.36
N GLY A 514 -30.16 36.80 40.96
CA GLY A 514 -31.12 36.01 40.18
C GLY A 514 -32.01 35.06 41.00
N CYS A 515 -31.43 34.42 42.03
CA CYS A 515 -32.08 33.40 42.87
C CYS A 515 -31.83 33.62 44.38
N PRO A 516 -32.30 34.75 44.94
CA PRO A 516 -32.06 35.11 46.34
C PRO A 516 -32.74 34.21 47.38
N GLY A 517 -33.62 33.29 46.96
CA GLY A 517 -34.26 32.31 47.84
C GLY A 517 -33.27 31.30 48.41
N ASP A 518 -32.34 30.85 47.57
CA ASP A 518 -31.35 29.82 47.93
C ASP A 518 -29.95 30.43 48.12
N CYS A 519 -29.63 31.53 47.42
CA CYS A 519 -28.33 32.21 47.48
C CYS A 519 -28.25 33.40 48.45
N GLY A 520 -29.36 33.87 49.02
CA GLY A 520 -29.39 35.05 49.90
C GLY A 520 -29.52 36.40 49.17
N ALA A 521 -29.45 37.51 49.90
CA ALA A 521 -29.63 38.86 49.35
C ALA A 521 -28.27 39.56 49.16
N PRO A 522 -28.08 40.33 48.07
CA PRO A 522 -26.77 40.85 47.67
C PRO A 522 -26.19 41.93 48.59
N SER A 523 -24.86 41.95 48.73
CA SER A 523 -24.13 42.89 49.59
C SER A 523 -22.63 43.02 49.28
N CYS A 524 -22.23 44.17 48.76
CA CYS A 524 -20.85 44.63 48.56
C CYS A 524 -19.76 44.01 49.47
N GLY A 525 -18.76 43.40 48.82
CA GLY A 525 -17.72 42.54 49.38
C GLY A 525 -17.90 41.05 49.04
N ASP A 526 -18.98 40.66 48.36
CA ASP A 526 -19.36 39.28 48.01
C ASP A 526 -19.00 38.86 46.56
N GLN A 527 -18.35 39.74 45.78
CA GLN A 527 -17.90 39.54 44.40
C GLN A 527 -19.01 39.46 43.32
N ASP A 528 -20.28 39.66 43.66
CA ASP A 528 -21.41 39.64 42.71
C ASP A 528 -22.01 41.04 42.49
N CYS A 529 -21.60 41.71 41.41
CA CYS A 529 -22.13 43.05 41.08
C CYS A 529 -23.62 43.03 40.70
N CYS A 530 -24.52 43.52 41.57
CA CYS A 530 -25.96 43.63 41.27
C CYS A 530 -26.41 45.09 40.97
N PRO A 531 -26.52 45.55 39.70
CA PRO A 531 -26.89 46.93 39.38
C PRO A 531 -28.29 47.34 39.85
N GLN A 532 -29.19 46.36 39.98
CA GLN A 532 -30.57 46.53 40.43
C GLN A 532 -30.66 46.92 41.92
N ALA A 533 -29.63 46.59 42.71
CA ALA A 533 -29.45 47.00 44.10
C ALA A 533 -28.64 48.31 44.25
N ASN A 534 -28.25 48.93 43.12
CA ASN A 534 -27.49 50.19 43.02
C ASN A 534 -26.00 50.08 43.37
N GLU A 535 -25.38 48.92 43.11
CA GLU A 535 -23.92 48.73 43.16
C GLU A 535 -23.29 48.97 41.77
N ASN A 536 -22.14 49.66 41.75
CA ASN A 536 -21.36 49.96 40.54
C ASN A 536 -19.90 50.27 40.90
N VAL A 537 -19.03 50.37 39.88
CA VAL A 537 -17.56 50.44 40.07
C VAL A 537 -17.06 51.62 40.91
N CYS A 538 -17.79 52.76 40.95
CA CYS A 538 -17.39 53.91 41.77
C CYS A 538 -18.10 53.95 43.14
N SER A 539 -19.00 53.00 43.42
CA SER A 539 -19.70 52.82 44.70
C SER A 539 -19.19 51.62 45.51
N CYS A 540 -18.95 50.48 44.83
CA CYS A 540 -18.36 49.26 45.36
C CYS A 540 -17.38 48.65 44.33
N PRO A 541 -16.15 49.20 44.23
CA PRO A 541 -15.13 48.75 43.28
C PRO A 541 -14.56 47.35 43.51
N ALA A 542 -14.88 46.69 44.64
CA ALA A 542 -14.38 45.35 44.94
C ALA A 542 -15.07 44.26 44.10
N ASP A 543 -16.37 44.42 43.87
CA ASP A 543 -17.26 43.38 43.30
C ASP A 543 -17.72 43.71 41.89
N CYS A 544 -17.65 44.99 41.50
CA CYS A 544 -18.01 45.50 40.17
C CYS A 544 -16.75 45.88 39.36
N PRO A 545 -15.98 44.93 38.81
CA PRO A 545 -14.77 45.24 38.05
C PRO A 545 -15.09 45.91 36.70
N GLY A 546 -14.45 47.05 36.46
CA GLY A 546 -14.55 47.78 35.19
C GLY A 546 -13.69 49.04 35.20
N THR A 547 -13.30 49.52 34.02
CA THR A 547 -12.65 50.83 33.87
C THR A 547 -13.67 51.81 33.31
N SER A 548 -13.92 52.92 34.03
CA SER A 548 -14.71 54.02 33.48
C SER A 548 -14.05 54.54 32.19
N THR A 549 -14.87 54.91 31.20
CA THR A 549 -14.36 55.46 29.93
C THR A 549 -15.29 56.52 29.35
N CYS A 550 -14.71 57.54 28.71
CA CYS A 550 -15.45 58.73 28.29
C CYS A 550 -16.63 58.45 27.35
N GLY A 551 -17.79 58.99 27.73
CA GLY A 551 -19.06 58.78 27.06
C GLY A 551 -20.01 57.80 27.77
N ASP A 552 -19.60 57.19 28.88
CA ASP A 552 -20.44 56.29 29.70
C ASP A 552 -21.41 57.01 30.66
N GLY A 553 -21.27 58.33 30.83
CA GLY A 553 -22.10 59.16 31.71
C GLY A 553 -21.65 59.22 33.17
N VAL A 554 -20.51 58.62 33.55
CA VAL A 554 -20.08 58.44 34.95
C VAL A 554 -18.65 58.95 35.19
N CYS A 555 -18.52 60.20 35.63
CA CYS A 555 -17.21 60.84 35.88
C CYS A 555 -16.50 60.27 37.13
N CYS A 556 -15.43 59.47 36.96
CA CYS A 556 -14.68 58.86 38.06
C CYS A 556 -13.22 59.33 38.15
N ALA A 557 -12.98 60.33 39.01
CA ALA A 557 -11.69 61.00 39.17
C ALA A 557 -10.51 60.12 39.66
N ALA A 558 -10.77 58.92 40.19
CA ALA A 558 -9.74 58.01 40.69
C ALA A 558 -9.03 57.21 39.57
N THR A 559 -9.66 57.07 38.40
CA THR A 559 -9.17 56.31 37.23
C THR A 559 -8.55 57.21 36.15
N GLY A 560 -8.39 58.51 36.42
CA GLY A 560 -7.73 59.47 35.51
C GLY A 560 -8.70 60.33 34.69
N GLU A 561 -10.00 60.11 34.82
CA GLU A 561 -11.01 60.97 34.21
C GLU A 561 -11.06 62.34 34.88
N ASN A 562 -10.73 63.35 34.10
CA ASN A 562 -10.91 64.74 34.45
C ASN A 562 -11.41 65.47 33.21
N LYS A 563 -11.78 66.74 33.34
CA LYS A 563 -12.42 67.46 32.24
C LYS A 563 -11.51 67.67 31.00
N CYS A 564 -10.19 67.67 31.12
CA CYS A 564 -9.34 67.77 29.93
C CYS A 564 -9.45 66.52 29.03
N THR A 565 -9.58 65.33 29.63
CA THR A 565 -9.73 64.05 28.92
C THR A 565 -11.20 63.66 28.66
N CYS A 566 -12.12 64.01 29.57
CA CYS A 566 -13.45 63.42 29.67
C CYS A 566 -14.60 64.44 29.84
N PRO A 567 -14.77 65.41 28.92
CA PRO A 567 -15.66 66.56 29.14
C PRO A 567 -17.14 66.32 28.79
N GLY A 568 -17.52 65.12 28.32
CA GLY A 568 -18.93 64.74 28.16
C GLY A 568 -19.59 64.46 29.50
N ASP A 569 -18.83 63.82 30.40
CA ASP A 569 -19.31 63.28 31.67
C ASP A 569 -18.92 64.17 32.87
N CYS A 570 -17.84 64.96 32.74
CA CYS A 570 -17.31 65.86 33.78
C CYS A 570 -17.49 67.37 33.42
N PRO A 571 -18.27 68.19 34.18
CA PRO A 571 -18.57 69.58 33.84
C PRO A 571 -17.61 70.66 34.42
N GLY A 572 -17.45 71.79 33.70
CA GLY A 572 -16.86 73.06 34.17
C GLY A 572 -15.34 73.23 34.02
N GLY A 573 -14.88 74.21 33.24
CA GLY A 573 -13.45 74.55 33.09
C GLY A 573 -13.22 75.52 31.93
N ASP A 574 -12.70 76.69 32.28
CA ASP A 574 -12.37 77.85 31.46
C ASP A 574 -11.18 78.54 32.15
N CYS A 575 -10.23 79.08 31.40
CA CYS A 575 -9.03 79.79 31.85
C CYS A 575 -9.13 80.49 33.23
N GLY A 576 -8.32 80.03 34.18
CA GLY A 576 -8.22 80.51 35.56
C GLY A 576 -8.52 79.45 36.64
N ASP A 577 -8.71 78.19 36.28
CA ASP A 577 -9.02 77.08 37.20
C ASP A 577 -7.81 76.26 37.68
N GLY A 578 -6.61 76.56 37.17
CA GLY A 578 -5.35 75.90 37.55
C GLY A 578 -5.02 74.62 36.78
N LEU A 579 -5.73 74.29 35.70
CA LEU A 579 -5.49 73.11 34.86
C LEU A 579 -5.25 73.49 33.38
N CYS A 580 -4.10 73.10 32.81
CA CYS A 580 -3.77 73.41 31.42
C CYS A 580 -4.36 72.38 30.43
N CYS A 581 -5.56 72.60 29.90
CA CYS A 581 -6.23 71.69 28.96
C CYS A 581 -5.89 71.95 27.47
N ARG A 582 -4.71 71.52 27.00
CA ARG A 582 -4.29 71.67 25.57
C ARG A 582 -5.32 71.21 24.53
N ILE A 583 -6.02 70.09 24.79
CA ILE A 583 -7.02 69.50 23.88
C ILE A 583 -8.25 70.44 23.69
N ARG A 584 -8.44 71.41 24.58
CA ARG A 584 -9.53 72.41 24.56
C ARG A 584 -9.10 73.76 23.98
N GLY A 585 -7.86 73.91 23.53
CA GLY A 585 -7.29 75.19 23.08
C GLY A 585 -6.72 76.06 24.20
N GLU A 586 -6.44 75.48 25.37
CA GLU A 586 -5.73 76.16 26.45
C GLU A 586 -4.26 75.73 26.43
N ASP A 587 -3.43 76.63 25.91
CA ASP A 587 -1.98 76.55 25.87
C ASP A 587 -1.35 77.82 26.48
N VAL A 588 -0.02 77.87 26.52
CA VAL A 588 0.78 79.02 26.99
C VAL A 588 0.37 80.36 26.34
N CYS A 589 -0.20 80.30 25.14
CA CYS A 589 -0.41 81.44 24.25
C CYS A 589 -1.86 81.95 24.32
N THR A 590 -2.78 81.06 24.70
CA THR A 590 -4.23 81.29 24.78
C THR A 590 -4.71 81.42 26.23
N CYS A 591 -4.06 80.71 27.18
CA CYS A 591 -4.26 80.88 28.62
C CYS A 591 -2.93 80.76 29.40
N PRO A 592 -2.09 81.82 29.43
CA PRO A 592 -0.76 81.77 30.06
C PRO A 592 -0.79 81.51 31.58
N ARG A 593 -1.96 81.71 32.23
CA ARG A 593 -2.08 81.74 33.68
C ARG A 593 -2.06 80.37 34.34
N ASP A 594 -2.53 79.35 33.62
CA ASP A 594 -2.58 77.96 34.08
C ASP A 594 -1.56 77.07 33.34
N CYS A 595 -1.04 77.52 32.18
CA CYS A 595 -0.13 76.77 31.32
C CYS A 595 1.37 77.14 31.41
N GLY A 596 1.74 78.32 31.91
CA GLY A 596 3.14 78.76 32.05
C GLY A 596 3.59 79.82 31.04
N GLU A 597 4.88 80.19 31.09
CA GLU A 597 5.53 81.16 30.16
C GLU A 597 6.36 80.40 29.09
N GLY A 598 6.42 80.94 27.86
CA GLY A 598 6.98 80.28 26.67
C GLY A 598 8.52 80.12 26.66
N THR A 599 9.00 79.15 25.87
CA THR A 599 10.43 78.86 25.70
C THR A 599 10.78 78.46 24.26
N CYS A 600 11.62 79.29 23.63
CA CYS A 600 12.14 79.08 22.28
C CYS A 600 12.82 77.73 22.03
N GLY A 601 12.45 77.06 20.92
CA GLY A 601 12.99 75.79 20.43
C GLY A 601 12.00 74.62 20.48
N ASP A 602 10.71 74.85 20.74
CA ASP A 602 9.68 73.81 20.92
C ASP A 602 8.80 73.57 19.68
N ARG A 603 9.06 74.29 18.59
CA ARG A 603 8.32 74.32 17.31
C ARG A 603 6.91 74.93 17.38
N VAL A 604 6.61 75.77 18.37
CA VAL A 604 5.35 76.52 18.47
C VAL A 604 5.60 78.03 18.47
N CYS A 605 4.89 78.77 17.62
CA CYS A 605 5.15 80.20 17.38
C CYS A 605 4.16 81.13 18.12
N CYS A 606 4.53 81.69 19.28
CA CYS A 606 3.57 82.37 20.18
C CYS A 606 3.82 83.87 20.43
N ALA A 607 3.40 84.68 19.45
CA ALA A 607 3.48 86.15 19.48
C ALA A 607 2.89 86.85 20.73
N PRO A 608 1.82 86.39 21.41
CA PRO A 608 1.30 87.07 22.61
C PRO A 608 2.20 87.01 23.84
N VAL A 609 3.17 86.09 23.88
CA VAL A 609 4.03 85.83 25.06
C VAL A 609 5.50 86.19 24.82
N GLY A 610 5.83 86.71 23.63
CA GLY A 610 7.17 87.23 23.29
C GLY A 610 7.93 86.47 22.22
N GLU A 611 7.33 85.44 21.62
CA GLU A 611 7.95 84.62 20.57
C GLU A 611 7.50 85.09 19.18
N ASP A 612 8.41 85.75 18.47
CA ASP A 612 8.24 86.19 17.10
C ASP A 612 9.48 85.81 16.25
N GLY A 613 9.39 86.00 14.93
CA GLY A 613 10.48 85.67 14.00
C GLY A 613 11.80 86.45 14.19
N THR A 614 11.88 87.34 15.18
CA THR A 614 13.14 87.99 15.62
C THR A 614 13.61 87.56 17.01
N SER A 615 12.74 87.02 17.87
CA SER A 615 13.12 86.45 19.18
C SER A 615 13.32 84.93 19.16
N CYS A 616 12.58 84.19 18.32
CA CYS A 616 12.74 82.74 18.15
C CYS A 616 12.52 82.27 16.69
N PRO A 617 13.58 82.17 15.87
CA PRO A 617 13.43 81.87 14.43
C PRO A 617 13.25 80.38 14.08
N GLN A 618 13.48 79.44 15.00
CA GLN A 618 13.44 78.00 14.69
C GLN A 618 12.03 77.41 14.57
N ASP A 619 11.02 78.10 15.09
CA ASP A 619 9.71 77.50 15.40
C ASP A 619 8.56 77.97 14.48
N CYS A 620 8.86 78.80 13.46
CA CYS A 620 7.85 79.61 12.75
C CYS A 620 7.91 79.54 11.20
N GLY A 621 8.11 78.38 10.54
CA GLY A 621 8.24 78.33 9.07
C GLY A 621 7.88 77.04 8.31
N CYS A 622 6.69 77.02 7.68
CA CYS A 622 6.28 76.32 6.43
C CYS A 622 4.85 76.85 6.10
N GLY A 623 4.45 76.95 4.83
CA GLY A 623 3.09 77.37 4.42
C GLY A 623 2.95 78.81 3.90
N ASN A 624 3.90 79.29 3.09
CA ASN A 624 3.83 80.63 2.47
C ASN A 624 3.28 80.61 1.02
N GLY A 625 3.08 79.43 0.43
CA GLY A 625 2.63 79.24 -0.95
C GLY A 625 3.74 79.26 -1.99
N SER A 626 5.00 79.02 -1.60
CA SER A 626 6.16 78.92 -2.50
C SER A 626 7.23 78.04 -1.86
N CYS A 627 7.71 77.05 -2.61
CA CYS A 627 8.74 76.10 -2.17
C CYS A 627 10.10 76.83 -2.02
N ASP A 628 10.46 77.20 -0.79
CA ASP A 628 11.66 77.97 -0.47
C ASP A 628 12.88 77.06 -0.15
N ALA A 629 14.07 77.65 -0.09
CA ALA A 629 15.33 76.90 0.04
C ALA A 629 15.50 76.19 1.39
N GLY A 630 15.05 74.94 1.46
CA GLY A 630 15.02 74.08 2.65
C GLY A 630 13.77 73.21 2.74
N GLU A 631 12.75 73.51 1.92
CA GLU A 631 11.49 72.78 1.83
C GLU A 631 11.55 71.73 0.72
N ASP A 632 11.02 70.52 0.97
CA ASP A 632 10.92 69.41 0.02
C ASP A 632 9.55 68.70 0.12
N VAL A 633 9.27 67.79 -0.83
CA VAL A 633 7.96 67.11 -0.93
C VAL A 633 7.65 66.21 0.28
N CYS A 634 8.66 65.81 1.05
CA CYS A 634 8.50 64.96 2.23
C CYS A 634 8.46 65.77 3.54
N ASN A 635 8.72 67.09 3.53
CA ASN A 635 8.64 67.97 4.71
C ASN A 635 7.59 69.12 4.63
N CYS A 636 7.23 69.63 3.45
CA CYS A 636 6.26 70.72 3.28
C CYS A 636 5.40 70.50 2.00
N ALA A 637 4.75 69.33 1.93
CA ALA A 637 4.00 68.81 0.77
C ALA A 637 2.81 69.67 0.28
N GLN A 638 2.43 70.74 0.99
CA GLN A 638 1.42 71.69 0.52
C GLN A 638 1.98 72.71 -0.49
N ASP A 639 3.24 73.11 -0.35
CA ASP A 639 3.87 74.18 -1.15
C ASP A 639 4.83 73.64 -2.23
N CYS A 640 5.34 72.41 -2.07
CA CYS A 640 6.20 71.70 -3.02
C CYS A 640 5.45 70.48 -3.63
N SER A 641 5.56 70.21 -4.94
CA SER A 641 4.87 69.06 -5.57
C SER A 641 5.69 68.36 -6.67
N GLY A 642 5.77 67.03 -6.56
CA GLY A 642 6.44 66.11 -7.50
C GLY A 642 7.31 65.08 -6.78
N ALA A 643 6.91 63.80 -6.84
CA ALA A 643 7.72 62.66 -6.43
C ALA A 643 8.27 61.95 -7.70
N THR A 644 9.49 61.41 -7.61
CA THR A 644 10.19 60.78 -8.75
C THR A 644 11.04 59.61 -8.30
N CYS A 645 10.53 58.41 -8.54
CA CYS A 645 11.25 57.15 -8.36
C CYS A 645 12.63 57.14 -9.05
N GLY A 646 13.64 56.66 -8.34
CA GLY A 646 15.07 56.69 -8.67
C GLY A 646 15.89 57.74 -7.90
N ASP A 647 15.35 58.40 -6.87
CA ASP A 647 16.05 59.38 -6.03
C ASP A 647 16.56 58.83 -4.67
N ASN A 648 16.37 57.52 -4.44
CA ASN A 648 16.80 56.76 -3.27
C ASN A 648 16.05 57.13 -1.97
N ARG A 649 14.82 57.66 -2.04
CA ARG A 649 14.05 58.13 -0.86
C ARG A 649 12.55 57.80 -0.93
N CYS A 650 12.14 56.69 -0.30
CA CYS A 650 10.74 56.23 -0.28
C CYS A 650 9.81 57.18 0.55
N CYS A 651 8.87 57.89 -0.10
CA CYS A 651 7.94 58.82 0.58
C CYS A 651 6.44 58.47 0.39
N SER A 652 5.81 57.95 1.44
CA SER A 652 4.44 57.40 1.42
C SER A 652 3.33 58.38 1.02
N ALA A 653 3.53 59.70 1.22
CA ALA A 653 2.58 60.72 0.81
C ALA A 653 2.47 60.87 -0.73
N GLY A 654 3.45 60.37 -1.49
CA GLY A 654 3.49 60.39 -2.95
C GLY A 654 2.90 59.17 -3.66
N SER A 655 2.45 58.15 -2.91
CA SER A 655 2.06 56.81 -3.42
C SER A 655 3.23 55.92 -3.89
N GLU A 656 4.45 56.15 -3.39
CA GLU A 656 5.58 55.24 -3.59
C GLU A 656 5.57 54.15 -2.52
N ASN A 657 5.57 52.88 -2.95
CA ASN A 657 5.62 51.68 -2.10
C ASN A 657 6.37 50.53 -2.83
N PRO A 658 6.75 49.43 -2.15
CA PRO A 658 7.54 48.35 -2.75
C PRO A 658 6.92 47.74 -4.01
N CYS A 659 5.61 47.46 -4.03
CA CYS A 659 4.94 46.85 -5.17
C CYS A 659 4.62 47.85 -6.32
N ALA A 660 4.88 49.15 -6.15
CA ALA A 660 4.67 50.20 -7.16
C ALA A 660 5.96 50.84 -7.68
N CYS A 661 6.99 51.03 -6.83
CA CYS A 661 8.34 51.41 -7.26
C CYS A 661 9.42 50.74 -6.38
N PRO A 662 9.86 49.51 -6.75
CA PRO A 662 10.82 48.73 -5.96
C PRO A 662 12.23 49.34 -5.89
N ALA A 663 12.57 50.29 -6.77
CA ALA A 663 13.93 50.82 -6.91
C ALA A 663 14.39 51.64 -5.67
N ASP A 664 13.48 52.41 -5.06
CA ASP A 664 13.79 53.23 -3.88
C ASP A 664 13.26 52.64 -2.57
N CYS A 665 12.22 51.80 -2.66
CA CYS A 665 11.53 51.21 -1.51
C CYS A 665 11.91 49.73 -1.24
N GLY A 666 12.70 49.09 -2.12
CA GLY A 666 13.13 47.70 -2.00
C GLY A 666 12.18 46.67 -2.64
N THR A 667 12.65 45.43 -2.76
CA THR A 667 11.87 44.24 -3.17
C THR A 667 11.33 43.53 -1.92
N SER A 668 10.05 43.12 -1.92
CA SER A 668 9.48 42.32 -0.84
C SER A 668 10.14 40.94 -0.72
N LEU A 669 10.16 40.43 0.49
CA LEU A 669 10.65 39.12 0.92
C LEU A 669 9.76 38.66 2.07
N CYS A 670 9.46 37.37 2.16
CA CYS A 670 8.54 36.82 3.16
C CYS A 670 8.86 37.27 4.60
N GLY A 671 7.84 37.80 5.28
CA GLY A 671 7.86 38.35 6.63
C GLY A 671 7.65 39.86 6.71
N ASP A 672 7.23 40.55 5.63
CA ASP A 672 6.99 42.01 5.64
C ASP A 672 5.52 42.41 5.88
N GLY A 673 4.61 41.43 5.90
CA GLY A 673 3.19 41.58 6.17
C GLY A 673 2.34 42.01 4.98
N VAL A 674 2.86 42.02 3.74
CA VAL A 674 2.14 42.46 2.54
C VAL A 674 2.18 41.42 1.43
N CYS A 675 1.04 40.77 1.16
CA CYS A 675 0.91 39.75 0.11
C CYS A 675 0.79 40.39 -1.29
N CYS A 676 1.83 40.31 -2.14
CA CYS A 676 1.85 40.84 -3.51
C CYS A 676 1.89 39.75 -4.60
N GLU A 677 0.74 39.45 -5.23
CA GLU A 677 0.61 38.44 -6.30
C GLU A 677 1.56 38.64 -7.50
N ALA A 678 1.93 39.89 -7.80
CA ALA A 678 2.80 40.23 -8.93
C ALA A 678 4.25 39.73 -8.77
N THR A 679 4.66 39.37 -7.55
CA THR A 679 5.99 38.83 -7.20
C THR A 679 5.96 37.34 -6.83
N SER A 680 4.81 36.66 -7.00
CA SER A 680 4.59 35.22 -6.75
C SER A 680 4.48 34.79 -5.28
N GLU A 681 4.16 35.72 -4.38
CA GLU A 681 3.79 35.41 -2.99
C GLU A 681 2.36 34.83 -2.93
N ASN A 682 2.19 33.65 -2.32
CA ASN A 682 0.90 32.99 -2.10
C ASN A 682 0.93 32.15 -0.81
N PRO A 683 -0.21 31.60 -0.31
CA PRO A 683 -0.25 30.87 0.95
C PRO A 683 0.67 29.64 1.05
N CYS A 684 0.91 28.88 -0.04
CA CYS A 684 1.83 27.74 0.02
C CYS A 684 3.32 28.18 -0.06
N THR A 685 3.66 29.36 -0.60
CA THR A 685 5.05 29.85 -0.71
C THR A 685 5.46 30.85 0.37
N CYS A 686 4.51 31.57 0.96
CA CYS A 686 4.76 32.68 1.88
C CYS A 686 3.66 32.77 2.98
N PRO A 687 3.43 31.71 3.78
CA PRO A 687 2.26 31.59 4.66
C PRO A 687 2.18 32.62 5.81
N GLY A 688 3.30 33.26 6.17
CA GLY A 688 3.34 34.29 7.23
C GLY A 688 2.61 35.58 6.87
N ASP A 689 2.70 36.00 5.60
CA ASP A 689 2.11 37.25 5.10
C ASP A 689 0.80 37.01 4.34
N CYS A 690 0.62 35.80 3.80
CA CYS A 690 -0.58 35.36 3.07
C CYS A 690 -1.31 34.23 3.84
N PRO A 691 -1.95 34.49 5.00
CA PRO A 691 -2.59 33.45 5.82
C PRO A 691 -3.87 32.90 5.15
N GLY A 692 -3.73 31.79 4.41
CA GLY A 692 -4.80 31.17 3.62
C GLY A 692 -5.09 29.69 3.93
N ALA A 693 -4.07 28.85 4.08
CA ALA A 693 -4.20 27.40 4.20
C ALA A 693 -5.13 26.96 5.35
N ARG A 694 -6.28 26.38 4.98
CA ARG A 694 -7.30 25.82 5.88
C ARG A 694 -8.12 24.76 5.14
N CYS A 695 -8.37 23.64 5.80
CA CYS A 695 -9.25 22.60 5.27
C CYS A 695 -10.65 23.09 4.85
N GLY A 696 -11.05 22.70 3.65
CA GLY A 696 -12.26 23.08 2.93
C GLY A 696 -12.06 24.17 1.86
N ASP A 697 -10.82 24.53 1.50
CA ASP A 697 -10.54 25.57 0.48
C ASP A 697 -10.34 25.03 -0.95
N GLY A 698 -10.15 23.71 -1.09
CA GLY A 698 -9.94 23.00 -2.35
C GLY A 698 -8.49 22.91 -2.83
N THR A 699 -7.50 23.29 -2.01
CA THR A 699 -6.07 23.27 -2.34
C THR A 699 -5.28 22.52 -1.27
N CYS A 700 -4.39 21.61 -1.65
CA CYS A 700 -3.59 20.81 -0.72
C CYS A 700 -2.16 21.40 -0.61
N CYS A 701 -1.81 22.14 0.46
CA CYS A 701 -0.46 22.69 0.67
C CYS A 701 0.38 21.78 1.61
N ALA A 702 1.20 20.88 1.06
CA ALA A 702 2.10 20.02 1.85
C ALA A 702 3.09 20.81 2.75
N ALA A 703 3.48 22.02 2.36
CA ALA A 703 4.38 22.89 3.13
C ALA A 703 3.78 23.39 4.47
N THR A 704 2.46 23.28 4.65
CA THR A 704 1.73 23.70 5.85
C THR A 704 1.11 22.53 6.64
N SER A 705 1.58 21.30 6.39
CA SER A 705 1.12 20.06 7.07
C SER A 705 -0.35 19.68 6.77
N GLU A 706 -0.81 19.97 5.55
CA GLU A 706 -2.08 19.48 5.02
C GLU A 706 -1.84 18.20 4.22
N ASP A 707 -2.46 17.11 4.66
CA ASP A 707 -2.40 15.77 4.05
C ASP A 707 -3.76 15.07 4.13
N ALA A 708 -3.87 13.83 3.62
CA ALA A 708 -5.12 13.06 3.62
C ALA A 708 -5.59 12.63 5.03
N CYS A 709 -4.68 12.55 6.01
CA CYS A 709 -4.97 12.18 7.38
C CYS A 709 -5.57 13.35 8.18
N ASN A 710 -5.03 14.56 8.00
CA ASN A 710 -5.39 15.79 8.72
C ASN A 710 -6.43 16.65 7.97
N CYS A 711 -6.49 16.54 6.64
CA CYS A 711 -7.28 17.41 5.75
C CYS A 711 -8.03 16.68 4.61
N PRO A 712 -8.80 15.61 4.88
CA PRO A 712 -9.36 14.69 3.88
C PRO A 712 -10.40 15.31 2.91
N VAL A 713 -10.83 16.55 3.12
CA VAL A 713 -11.78 17.25 2.24
C VAL A 713 -11.09 17.83 1.00
N ASP A 714 -9.85 18.30 1.13
CA ASP A 714 -9.08 18.93 0.05
C ASP A 714 -7.97 18.01 -0.49
N CYS A 715 -7.47 17.10 0.33
CA CYS A 715 -6.44 16.12 0.00
C CYS A 715 -7.04 14.68 -0.07
N PRO A 716 -7.74 14.28 -1.15
CA PRO A 716 -8.34 12.96 -1.25
C PRO A 716 -7.32 11.88 -1.62
N GLY A 717 -7.02 10.96 -0.70
CA GLY A 717 -6.31 9.72 -1.03
C GLY A 717 -5.50 9.09 0.10
N GLY A 718 -6.16 8.40 1.02
CA GLY A 718 -5.53 7.23 1.65
C GLY A 718 -5.48 6.09 0.62
N SER A 719 -4.33 5.43 0.47
CA SER A 719 -4.13 4.33 -0.47
C SER A 719 -3.09 3.37 0.07
N CYS A 720 -3.44 2.09 0.21
CA CYS A 720 -2.50 1.11 0.78
C CYS A 720 -1.16 1.09 0.03
N GLY A 721 -0.05 1.13 0.76
CA GLY A 721 1.32 1.10 0.27
C GLY A 721 2.07 2.44 0.34
N ASP A 722 1.53 3.49 0.98
CA ASP A 722 2.19 4.79 1.15
C ASP A 722 3.01 4.91 2.46
N GLY A 723 2.93 3.92 3.34
CA GLY A 723 3.64 3.85 4.63
C GLY A 723 2.97 4.63 5.78
N THR A 724 1.77 5.18 5.60
CA THR A 724 1.07 6.02 6.59
C THR A 724 -0.34 5.49 6.90
N CYS A 725 -0.60 5.09 8.14
CA CYS A 725 -1.91 4.54 8.54
C CYS A 725 -2.99 5.63 8.78
N CYS A 726 -3.83 5.93 7.78
CA CYS A 726 -4.90 6.93 7.89
C CYS A 726 -6.27 6.33 8.27
N VAL A 727 -6.45 6.06 9.58
CA VAL A 727 -7.73 5.59 10.16
C VAL A 727 -8.95 6.46 9.85
N ALA A 728 -8.78 7.77 9.66
CA ALA A 728 -9.87 8.69 9.32
C ALA A 728 -10.50 8.42 7.94
N THR A 729 -9.76 7.79 7.02
CA THR A 729 -10.20 7.42 5.66
C THR A 729 -10.58 5.95 5.51
N GLY A 730 -10.54 5.16 6.58
CA GLY A 730 -10.96 3.75 6.61
C GLY A 730 -9.82 2.72 6.56
N GLU A 731 -8.58 3.16 6.70
CA GLU A 731 -7.40 2.29 6.74
C GLU A 731 -7.20 1.74 8.15
N ASN A 732 -6.99 0.43 8.24
CA ASN A 732 -6.66 -0.29 9.46
C ASN A 732 -5.93 -1.59 9.09
N THR A 733 -5.46 -2.34 10.08
CA THR A 733 -4.74 -3.60 9.88
C THR A 733 -5.50 -4.62 9.01
N CYS A 734 -6.83 -4.62 9.03
CA CYS A 734 -7.67 -5.47 8.17
C CYS A 734 -7.77 -4.98 6.71
N THR A 735 -7.67 -3.66 6.45
CA THR A 735 -7.86 -3.06 5.10
C THR A 735 -6.57 -2.63 4.39
N CYS A 736 -5.56 -2.15 5.12
CA CYS A 736 -4.23 -1.81 4.60
C CYS A 736 -3.11 -2.30 5.57
N PRO A 737 -2.84 -3.62 5.63
CA PRO A 737 -1.86 -4.20 6.57
C PRO A 737 -0.40 -3.78 6.33
N GLY A 738 -0.07 -3.21 5.16
CA GLY A 738 1.28 -2.72 4.85
C GLY A 738 1.65 -1.43 5.59
N ASP A 739 0.67 -0.54 5.77
CA ASP A 739 0.86 0.80 6.34
C ASP A 739 0.39 0.88 7.80
N CYS A 740 -0.53 -0.02 8.18
CA CYS A 740 -1.05 -0.20 9.53
C CYS A 740 -0.54 -1.51 10.19
N PRO A 741 0.77 -1.63 10.53
CA PRO A 741 1.29 -2.82 11.20
C PRO A 741 0.84 -2.85 12.67
N GLY A 742 -0.11 -3.74 13.02
CA GLY A 742 -0.71 -3.72 14.36
C GLY A 742 -1.30 -5.02 14.93
N GLY A 743 -1.46 -6.09 14.16
CA GLY A 743 -2.13 -7.31 14.63
C GLY A 743 -1.47 -7.94 15.86
N ARG A 744 -2.15 -7.84 17.01
CA ARG A 744 -1.85 -8.56 18.25
C ARG A 744 -3.15 -8.82 19.00
N CYS A 745 -3.34 -10.05 19.44
CA CYS A 745 -4.46 -10.47 20.28
C CYS A 745 -4.73 -9.50 21.47
N GLY A 746 -5.95 -8.97 21.54
CA GLY A 746 -6.48 -8.18 22.63
C GLY A 746 -6.94 -6.76 22.24
N ASP A 747 -7.14 -6.46 20.96
CA ASP A 747 -7.57 -5.13 20.49
C ASP A 747 -9.09 -5.01 20.25
N GLY A 748 -9.82 -6.14 20.29
CA GLY A 748 -11.26 -6.23 20.08
C GLY A 748 -11.69 -6.47 18.63
N ILE A 749 -10.74 -6.66 17.70
CA ILE A 749 -10.98 -6.72 16.25
C ILE A 749 -10.36 -8.00 15.66
N CYS A 750 -11.19 -8.99 15.35
CA CYS A 750 -10.70 -10.25 14.78
C CYS A 750 -10.33 -10.13 13.28
N CYS A 751 -9.05 -9.95 12.96
CA CYS A 751 -8.54 -9.83 11.58
C CYS A 751 -7.94 -11.14 11.02
N ALA A 752 -8.78 -11.95 10.36
CA ALA A 752 -8.37 -13.21 9.73
C ALA A 752 -7.22 -13.07 8.68
N THR A 753 -7.11 -11.92 7.99
CA THR A 753 -6.02 -11.62 7.05
C THR A 753 -4.67 -11.38 7.72
N ALA A 754 -4.66 -11.01 9.00
CA ALA A 754 -3.46 -10.90 9.84
C ALA A 754 -3.14 -12.21 10.60
N ASN A 755 -3.86 -13.31 10.30
CA ASN A 755 -3.82 -14.57 11.01
C ASN A 755 -4.27 -14.47 12.48
N GLU A 756 -5.20 -13.56 12.77
CA GLU A 756 -5.92 -13.48 14.04
C GLU A 756 -7.25 -14.23 13.90
N ASP A 757 -7.33 -15.37 14.56
CA ASP A 757 -8.47 -16.28 14.54
C ASP A 757 -8.66 -16.94 15.93
N PRO A 758 -9.72 -17.74 16.15
CA PRO A 758 -9.95 -18.44 17.43
C PRO A 758 -8.85 -19.41 17.90
N THR A 759 -7.81 -19.65 17.10
CA THR A 759 -6.65 -20.50 17.44
C THR A 759 -5.43 -19.68 17.85
N SER A 760 -5.21 -18.53 17.22
CA SER A 760 -4.11 -17.62 17.53
C SER A 760 -4.47 -16.58 18.60
N CYS A 761 -5.70 -16.07 18.59
CA CYS A 761 -6.21 -15.02 19.46
C CYS A 761 -7.59 -15.37 20.08
N PRO A 762 -7.73 -16.48 20.83
CA PRO A 762 -9.01 -16.95 21.37
C PRO A 762 -9.69 -16.00 22.37
N ASP A 763 -8.93 -15.15 23.08
CA ASP A 763 -9.51 -14.16 24.00
C ASP A 763 -10.18 -12.97 23.26
N ASP A 764 -9.86 -12.80 21.98
CA ASP A 764 -10.23 -11.62 21.18
C ASP A 764 -11.23 -11.97 20.06
N CYS A 765 -10.92 -13.02 19.29
CA CYS A 765 -11.84 -13.63 18.32
C CYS A 765 -12.93 -14.51 18.98
N GLY A 766 -12.81 -14.77 20.28
CA GLY A 766 -13.62 -15.74 21.01
C GLY A 766 -13.16 -17.19 20.81
N ALA A 767 -13.28 -18.02 21.85
CA ALA A 767 -12.96 -19.44 21.77
C ALA A 767 -13.84 -20.15 20.73
N CYS A 768 -13.25 -21.03 19.93
CA CYS A 768 -13.98 -21.71 18.86
C CYS A 768 -15.15 -22.56 19.42
N PRO A 769 -16.41 -22.22 19.11
CA PRO A 769 -17.57 -22.81 19.80
C PRO A 769 -18.05 -24.12 19.17
N ASN A 770 -17.59 -24.44 17.96
CA ASN A 770 -18.07 -25.58 17.18
C ASN A 770 -17.11 -26.75 17.34
N THR A 771 -17.65 -27.92 17.70
CA THR A 771 -16.91 -29.18 17.78
C THR A 771 -17.49 -30.15 16.76
N ALA A 772 -16.65 -30.72 15.89
CA ALA A 772 -17.01 -31.85 15.04
C ALA A 772 -16.47 -33.15 15.64
N SER A 773 -17.20 -34.22 15.44
CA SER A 773 -16.93 -35.55 16.02
C SER A 773 -16.16 -36.49 15.10
N GLY A 774 -15.69 -36.00 13.95
CA GLY A 774 -14.89 -36.74 12.98
C GLY A 774 -15.19 -36.37 11.53
N PHE A 775 -15.04 -37.35 10.63
CA PHE A 775 -15.25 -37.21 9.18
C PHE A 775 -16.18 -38.29 8.64
N TRP A 776 -17.02 -37.91 7.67
CA TRP A 776 -17.71 -38.82 6.76
C TRP A 776 -16.86 -39.05 5.52
N LEU A 777 -16.70 -40.33 5.13
CA LEU A 777 -15.78 -40.80 4.09
C LEU A 777 -16.45 -41.83 3.19
N SER A 778 -16.03 -41.93 1.92
CA SER A 778 -16.23 -43.13 1.09
C SER A 778 -14.90 -43.60 0.50
N THR A 779 -14.82 -44.85 0.04
CA THR A 779 -13.62 -45.41 -0.58
C THR A 779 -13.85 -45.86 -2.02
N SER A 780 -12.83 -45.70 -2.86
CA SER A 780 -12.85 -46.00 -4.30
C SER A 780 -13.20 -47.43 -4.72
N ALA A 781 -13.10 -48.41 -3.80
CA ALA A 781 -13.52 -49.78 -4.05
C ALA A 781 -14.05 -50.46 -2.78
N ASP A 782 -14.60 -51.67 -2.95
CA ASP A 782 -14.96 -52.56 -1.85
C ASP A 782 -13.69 -53.02 -1.11
N VAL A 783 -13.69 -52.86 0.22
CA VAL A 783 -12.55 -53.17 1.09
C VAL A 783 -12.83 -54.43 1.92
N SER A 784 -11.87 -55.35 1.96
CA SER A 784 -11.97 -56.57 2.77
C SER A 784 -10.67 -56.86 3.52
N GLY A 785 -10.75 -56.94 4.85
CA GLY A 785 -9.59 -57.19 5.71
C GLY A 785 -8.74 -55.96 5.96
N SER A 786 -9.37 -54.78 6.11
CA SER A 786 -8.68 -53.54 6.45
C SER A 786 -7.91 -53.63 7.77
N GLY A 787 -6.85 -52.83 7.90
CA GLY A 787 -6.08 -52.69 9.14
C GLY A 787 -6.77 -51.84 10.22
N ILE A 788 -7.78 -51.05 9.83
CA ILE A 788 -8.40 -50.03 10.71
C ILE A 788 -9.25 -50.60 11.85
N GLY A 789 -9.29 -49.87 12.96
CA GLY A 789 -10.15 -50.17 14.10
C GLY A 789 -11.64 -49.97 13.79
N GLY A 790 -12.49 -50.85 14.31
CA GLY A 790 -13.96 -50.69 14.28
C GLY A 790 -14.66 -51.51 13.19
N LEU A 791 -14.20 -51.44 11.94
CA LEU A 791 -14.80 -52.14 10.79
C LEU A 791 -13.74 -52.87 9.94
N PRO A 792 -13.85 -54.20 9.74
CA PRO A 792 -12.87 -54.96 8.96
C PRO A 792 -13.15 -55.02 7.45
N SER A 793 -14.32 -54.55 7.00
CA SER A 793 -14.76 -54.62 5.60
C SER A 793 -16.00 -53.75 5.33
N TRP A 794 -16.04 -53.13 4.16
CA TRP A 794 -17.14 -52.29 3.69
C TRP A 794 -17.18 -52.24 2.15
N ASN A 795 -18.24 -51.66 1.59
CA ASN A 795 -18.40 -51.50 0.15
C ASN A 795 -18.13 -50.04 -0.25
N ALA A 796 -17.81 -49.78 -1.52
CA ALA A 796 -17.67 -48.41 -2.06
C ALA A 796 -18.97 -47.58 -2.01
N GLY A 797 -20.11 -48.24 -1.81
CA GLY A 797 -21.41 -47.63 -1.55
C GLY A 797 -21.71 -47.28 -0.10
N ASP A 798 -20.82 -47.59 0.84
CA ASP A 798 -21.00 -47.25 2.26
C ASP A 798 -20.44 -45.84 2.53
N ALA A 799 -21.22 -45.00 3.22
CA ALA A 799 -20.67 -43.81 3.86
C ALA A 799 -20.20 -44.21 5.27
N LEU A 800 -18.92 -43.98 5.51
CA LEU A 800 -18.17 -44.39 6.67
C LEU A 800 -17.95 -43.17 7.57
N VAL A 801 -17.84 -43.40 8.87
CA VAL A 801 -17.53 -42.38 9.86
C VAL A 801 -16.23 -42.75 10.54
N LEU A 802 -15.20 -41.93 10.35
CA LEU A 802 -13.99 -41.94 11.15
C LEU A 802 -14.18 -40.99 12.32
N GLY A 803 -14.12 -41.50 13.55
CA GLY A 803 -14.29 -40.68 14.75
C GLY A 803 -13.86 -41.41 16.01
N ASP A 804 -14.38 -40.97 17.15
CA ASP A 804 -14.06 -41.54 18.46
C ASP A 804 -14.48 -43.03 18.63
N PRO A 805 -13.81 -43.80 19.51
CA PRO A 805 -12.81 -43.35 20.48
C PRO A 805 -11.39 -43.21 19.93
N ASN A 806 -10.67 -42.23 20.50
CA ASN A 806 -9.27 -41.86 20.22
C ASN A 806 -9.08 -41.24 18.82
N LEU A 807 -9.96 -40.34 18.41
CA LEU A 807 -9.72 -39.51 17.23
C LEU A 807 -8.53 -38.58 17.50
N ALA A 808 -7.47 -38.68 16.69
CA ALA A 808 -6.30 -37.80 16.72
C ALA A 808 -5.84 -37.48 15.30
N LEU A 809 -5.25 -36.30 15.12
CA LEU A 809 -4.87 -35.71 13.83
C LEU A 809 -3.40 -35.28 13.83
N GLU A 810 -2.85 -35.03 12.64
CA GLU A 810 -1.49 -34.51 12.48
C GLU A 810 -1.36 -33.09 13.06
N PRO A 811 -0.22 -32.74 13.70
CA PRO A 811 1.07 -33.44 13.68
C PRO A 811 1.30 -34.46 14.81
N GLY A 812 0.27 -34.80 15.59
CA GLY A 812 0.36 -35.73 16.73
C GLY A 812 0.45 -37.22 16.34
N GLY A 813 0.31 -37.54 15.05
CA GLY A 813 0.02 -38.88 14.54
C GLY A 813 -1.48 -39.14 14.47
N SER A 814 -1.93 -39.76 13.38
CA SER A 814 -3.36 -39.92 13.10
C SER A 814 -3.95 -41.18 13.75
N ALA A 815 -5.10 -41.04 14.42
CA ALA A 815 -5.79 -42.15 15.08
C ALA A 815 -7.32 -42.00 15.00
N GLY A 816 -8.05 -43.10 15.13
CA GLY A 816 -9.51 -43.09 15.16
C GLY A 816 -10.13 -44.47 15.01
N THR A 817 -11.46 -44.54 15.09
CA THR A 817 -12.26 -45.76 14.88
C THR A 817 -13.24 -45.54 13.74
N LEU A 818 -13.31 -46.49 12.81
CA LEU A 818 -14.20 -46.43 11.65
C LEU A 818 -15.50 -47.20 11.90
N SER A 819 -16.62 -46.53 11.67
CA SER A 819 -17.98 -47.08 11.75
C SER A 819 -18.76 -46.81 10.45
N ARG A 820 -19.91 -47.44 10.25
CA ARG A 820 -20.73 -47.30 9.04
C ARG A 820 -21.99 -46.53 9.39
N ALA A 821 -22.24 -45.42 8.69
CA ALA A 821 -23.38 -44.56 8.95
C ALA A 821 -24.48 -44.66 7.88
N PHE A 822 -24.13 -44.91 6.61
CA PHE A 822 -25.10 -45.05 5.52
C PHE A 822 -24.66 -46.12 4.49
N GLN A 823 -25.62 -46.69 3.75
CA GLN A 823 -25.39 -47.74 2.74
C GLN A 823 -26.20 -47.45 1.47
N LEU A 824 -25.60 -46.78 0.50
CA LEU A 824 -26.28 -46.36 -0.73
C LEU A 824 -26.82 -47.55 -1.54
N SER A 825 -26.03 -48.62 -1.64
CA SER A 825 -26.37 -49.82 -2.41
C SER A 825 -27.66 -50.53 -1.92
N SER A 826 -28.12 -50.23 -0.69
CA SER A 826 -29.41 -50.75 -0.17
C SER A 826 -30.64 -50.06 -0.78
N PHE A 827 -30.46 -48.90 -1.41
CA PHE A 827 -31.50 -48.12 -2.10
C PHE A 827 -31.42 -48.18 -3.62
N ALA A 828 -30.35 -48.76 -4.17
CA ALA A 828 -30.16 -48.98 -5.59
C ALA A 828 -31.04 -50.12 -6.13
N ALA A 829 -31.58 -49.95 -7.33
CA ALA A 829 -32.56 -50.88 -7.89
C ALA A 829 -32.01 -52.28 -8.23
N ASP A 830 -30.71 -52.42 -8.43
CA ASP A 830 -30.02 -53.70 -8.67
C ASP A 830 -29.24 -54.22 -7.42
N GLY A 831 -29.13 -53.39 -6.37
CA GLY A 831 -28.41 -53.68 -5.13
C GLY A 831 -26.93 -53.26 -5.14
N SER A 832 -26.47 -52.50 -6.14
CA SER A 832 -25.11 -51.97 -6.27
C SER A 832 -25.17 -50.46 -6.51
N ALA A 833 -24.31 -49.69 -5.86
CA ALA A 833 -24.10 -48.26 -6.14
C ALA A 833 -22.89 -47.80 -5.33
N ASN A 834 -22.01 -47.01 -5.93
CA ASN A 834 -20.78 -46.48 -5.31
C ASN A 834 -20.89 -44.96 -5.13
N ILE A 835 -20.30 -44.43 -4.04
CA ILE A 835 -20.31 -43.00 -3.71
C ILE A 835 -19.04 -42.34 -4.25
N ASP A 836 -19.21 -41.41 -5.21
CA ASP A 836 -18.16 -40.66 -5.93
C ASP A 836 -18.11 -39.17 -5.48
N GLY A 837 -18.73 -38.89 -4.33
CA GLY A 837 -18.84 -37.56 -3.74
C GLY A 837 -19.94 -37.51 -2.68
N LEU A 838 -19.67 -36.84 -1.56
CA LEU A 838 -20.50 -36.82 -0.35
C LEU A 838 -20.34 -35.48 0.35
N HIS A 839 -21.45 -34.81 0.64
CA HIS A 839 -21.51 -33.66 1.55
C HIS A 839 -22.64 -33.89 2.56
N ARG A 840 -22.36 -33.79 3.86
CA ARG A 840 -23.39 -33.89 4.91
C ARG A 840 -23.84 -32.49 5.31
N VAL A 841 -25.12 -32.19 5.09
CA VAL A 841 -25.68 -30.87 5.37
C VAL A 841 -25.69 -30.59 6.89
N GLY A 842 -24.96 -29.57 7.33
CA GLY A 842 -24.85 -29.18 8.73
C GLY A 842 -26.05 -28.37 9.25
N ARG A 843 -26.68 -27.55 8.39
CA ARG A 843 -27.74 -26.60 8.76
C ARG A 843 -28.85 -26.47 7.70
N ASP A 844 -30.00 -26.00 8.14
CA ASP A 844 -31.10 -25.64 7.24
C ASP A 844 -30.70 -24.48 6.31
N LEU A 845 -30.91 -24.67 5.01
CA LEU A 845 -30.60 -23.70 3.96
C LEU A 845 -31.64 -23.74 2.83
N THR A 846 -31.87 -22.60 2.17
CA THR A 846 -32.71 -22.50 0.98
C THR A 846 -31.85 -22.14 -0.22
N LEU A 847 -31.88 -22.98 -1.26
CA LEU A 847 -31.05 -22.85 -2.45
C LEU A 847 -31.86 -22.31 -3.64
N GLY A 848 -31.22 -21.48 -4.48
CA GLY A 848 -31.83 -20.84 -5.66
C GLY A 848 -32.47 -19.47 -5.36
N THR A 849 -32.75 -18.69 -6.40
CA THR A 849 -33.19 -17.27 -6.26
C THR A 849 -34.50 -16.93 -6.96
N SER A 850 -35.01 -17.79 -7.85
CA SER A 850 -36.08 -17.43 -8.79
C SER A 850 -37.32 -18.33 -8.75
N GLY A 851 -37.98 -18.43 -7.60
CA GLY A 851 -39.30 -19.10 -7.46
C GLY A 851 -39.30 -20.63 -7.60
N ALA A 852 -38.16 -21.23 -7.95
CA ALA A 852 -37.87 -22.66 -7.93
C ALA A 852 -36.79 -22.97 -6.88
N THR A 853 -37.03 -22.51 -5.65
CA THR A 853 -36.13 -22.71 -4.51
C THR A 853 -36.31 -24.09 -3.90
N VAL A 854 -35.21 -24.69 -3.44
CA VAL A 854 -35.22 -25.99 -2.75
C VAL A 854 -34.68 -25.81 -1.34
N GLU A 855 -35.43 -26.23 -0.33
CA GLU A 855 -34.92 -26.32 1.05
C GLU A 855 -34.11 -27.61 1.22
N VAL A 856 -32.89 -27.48 1.75
CA VAL A 856 -32.10 -28.57 2.34
C VAL A 856 -32.10 -28.43 3.86
N LYS A 857 -32.02 -29.55 4.57
CA LYS A 857 -32.17 -29.64 6.03
C LYS A 857 -30.92 -30.18 6.69
N ALA A 858 -30.68 -29.73 7.93
CA ALA A 858 -29.63 -30.28 8.77
C ALA A 858 -29.77 -31.83 8.87
N GLY A 859 -28.71 -32.54 8.49
CA GLY A 859 -28.68 -34.00 8.43
C GLY A 859 -29.02 -34.62 7.07
N ASP A 860 -29.41 -33.84 6.04
CA ASP A 860 -29.49 -34.32 4.66
C ASP A 860 -28.11 -34.79 4.17
N LEU A 861 -28.07 -35.80 3.29
CA LEU A 861 -26.85 -36.17 2.56
C LEU A 861 -26.98 -35.73 1.11
N LEU A 862 -25.96 -35.06 0.59
CA LEU A 862 -25.77 -34.81 -0.83
C LEU A 862 -24.76 -35.81 -1.36
N LEU A 863 -25.07 -36.46 -2.48
CA LEU A 863 -24.35 -37.62 -3.01
C LEU A 863 -24.15 -37.50 -4.52
N SER A 864 -22.99 -37.91 -5.02
CA SER A 864 -22.78 -38.29 -6.42
C SER A 864 -22.54 -39.80 -6.52
N THR A 865 -22.86 -40.40 -7.67
CA THR A 865 -22.63 -41.83 -7.94
C THR A 865 -21.58 -42.01 -9.03
N GLN A 866 -20.75 -43.04 -8.91
CA GLN A 866 -19.69 -43.32 -9.88
C GLN A 866 -20.23 -43.72 -11.27
N ASP A 867 -21.39 -44.38 -11.27
CA ASP A 867 -22.14 -44.82 -12.45
C ASP A 867 -23.57 -44.23 -12.45
N ALA A 868 -24.30 -44.41 -13.56
CA ALA A 868 -25.69 -43.98 -13.65
C ALA A 868 -26.63 -45.00 -12.97
N GLU A 869 -27.36 -44.53 -11.96
CA GLU A 869 -28.07 -45.35 -10.99
C GLU A 869 -29.60 -45.17 -10.99
N THR A 870 -30.29 -46.08 -10.29
CA THR A 870 -31.71 -45.88 -9.93
C THR A 870 -31.89 -46.00 -8.42
N LEU A 871 -31.86 -44.87 -7.73
CA LEU A 871 -31.92 -44.75 -6.27
C LEU A 871 -33.34 -44.42 -5.82
N GLY A 872 -33.93 -45.23 -4.95
CA GLY A 872 -35.28 -44.97 -4.41
C GLY A 872 -36.40 -44.85 -5.46
N GLY A 873 -36.16 -45.27 -6.71
CA GLY A 873 -37.08 -45.14 -7.84
C GLY A 873 -36.92 -43.87 -8.69
N ILE A 874 -35.95 -42.99 -8.40
CA ILE A 874 -35.52 -41.93 -9.32
C ILE A 874 -34.30 -42.38 -10.13
N ALA A 875 -34.19 -41.92 -11.37
CA ALA A 875 -32.99 -42.13 -12.20
C ALA A 875 -31.96 -41.02 -11.92
N VAL A 876 -30.70 -41.40 -11.84
CA VAL A 876 -29.56 -40.57 -11.44
C VAL A 876 -28.42 -40.80 -12.43
N ASN A 877 -27.76 -39.76 -12.91
CA ASN A 877 -26.54 -39.86 -13.70
C ASN A 877 -25.32 -39.63 -12.80
N PHE A 878 -24.16 -40.12 -13.22
CA PHE A 878 -22.88 -40.00 -12.51
C PHE A 878 -22.35 -38.55 -12.31
N ASN A 879 -23.06 -37.55 -12.85
CA ASN A 879 -22.74 -36.13 -12.68
C ASN A 879 -23.77 -35.40 -11.80
N ASP A 880 -24.87 -36.05 -11.42
CA ASP A 880 -25.97 -35.42 -10.69
C ASP A 880 -25.66 -35.38 -9.18
N VAL A 881 -25.86 -34.23 -8.54
CA VAL A 881 -25.82 -34.14 -7.08
C VAL A 881 -27.22 -34.44 -6.55
N VAL A 882 -27.36 -35.59 -5.90
CA VAL A 882 -28.61 -36.12 -5.38
C VAL A 882 -28.69 -35.89 -3.88
N ARG A 883 -29.81 -35.33 -3.42
CA ARG A 883 -30.11 -35.25 -2.00
C ARG A 883 -30.85 -36.50 -1.54
N PHE A 884 -30.36 -37.15 -0.50
CA PHE A 884 -31.09 -38.09 0.36
C PHE A 884 -31.58 -37.36 1.62
N HIS A 885 -32.89 -37.34 1.83
CA HIS A 885 -33.51 -36.82 3.05
C HIS A 885 -33.90 -38.01 3.96
N PRO A 886 -33.28 -38.18 5.14
CA PRO A 886 -33.61 -39.29 6.04
C PRO A 886 -35.02 -39.12 6.64
N ALA A 887 -35.78 -40.21 6.72
CA ALA A 887 -37.17 -40.19 7.20
C ALA A 887 -37.29 -39.84 8.70
N ALA A 888 -36.21 -39.98 9.46
CA ALA A 888 -36.06 -39.46 10.81
C ALA A 888 -34.63 -38.89 10.99
N PRO A 889 -34.44 -37.74 11.66
CA PRO A 889 -33.11 -37.15 11.83
C PRO A 889 -32.11 -38.11 12.48
N GLY A 890 -30.97 -38.31 11.81
CA GLY A 890 -29.91 -39.23 12.26
C GLY A 890 -30.15 -40.73 11.97
N ASP A 891 -31.31 -41.10 11.42
CA ASP A 891 -31.58 -42.48 10.96
C ASP A 891 -31.53 -42.56 9.43
N TYR A 892 -30.37 -42.93 8.92
CA TYR A 892 -30.10 -43.05 7.49
C TYR A 892 -30.57 -44.40 6.89
N THR A 893 -31.32 -45.23 7.63
CA THR A 893 -31.82 -46.52 7.13
C THR A 893 -33.06 -46.42 6.24
N THR A 894 -33.78 -45.29 6.28
CA THR A 894 -34.92 -45.01 5.41
C THR A 894 -34.98 -43.51 5.08
N GLY A 895 -35.46 -43.16 3.88
CA GLY A 895 -35.53 -41.78 3.41
C GLY A 895 -35.94 -41.70 1.94
N ASP A 896 -36.02 -40.47 1.42
CA ASP A 896 -36.41 -40.17 0.04
C ASP A 896 -35.25 -39.52 -0.73
N PHE A 897 -35.14 -39.83 -2.03
CA PHE A 897 -34.12 -39.27 -2.92
C PHE A 897 -34.70 -38.22 -3.88
N THR A 898 -33.96 -37.13 -4.11
CA THR A 898 -34.28 -36.10 -5.10
C THR A 898 -33.02 -35.57 -5.78
N VAL A 899 -32.97 -35.55 -7.11
CA VAL A 899 -31.91 -34.82 -7.85
C VAL A 899 -31.99 -33.34 -7.48
N LEU A 900 -30.92 -32.82 -6.87
CA LEU A 900 -30.84 -31.44 -6.41
C LEU A 900 -30.20 -30.56 -7.49
N PHE A 901 -29.02 -30.96 -7.97
CA PHE A 901 -28.37 -30.35 -9.14
C PHE A 901 -28.29 -31.37 -10.27
N ASP A 902 -28.71 -30.97 -11.47
CA ASP A 902 -28.52 -31.72 -12.71
C ASP A 902 -27.09 -31.52 -13.21
N GLY A 903 -26.36 -32.62 -13.30
CA GLY A 903 -24.96 -32.67 -13.67
C GLY A 903 -24.67 -32.12 -15.07
N ALA A 904 -25.65 -32.15 -15.97
CA ALA A 904 -25.51 -31.60 -17.32
C ALA A 904 -25.43 -30.07 -17.34
N ALA A 905 -25.88 -29.40 -16.27
CA ALA A 905 -25.75 -27.95 -16.07
C ALA A 905 -24.50 -27.56 -15.26
N LEU A 906 -24.01 -28.46 -14.39
CA LEU A 906 -22.80 -28.27 -13.58
C LEU A 906 -21.51 -28.48 -14.38
N VAL A 907 -21.35 -29.68 -14.96
CA VAL A 907 -20.09 -30.17 -15.51
C VAL A 907 -19.86 -29.62 -16.93
N ILE A 908 -18.61 -29.28 -17.27
CA ILE A 908 -18.26 -28.87 -18.64
C ILE A 908 -18.32 -30.10 -19.54
N SER A 909 -19.02 -30.06 -20.67
CA SER A 909 -19.13 -31.21 -21.60
C SER A 909 -19.46 -32.53 -20.86
N PRO A 910 -20.67 -32.65 -20.27
CA PRO A 910 -21.06 -33.72 -19.34
C PRO A 910 -21.09 -35.14 -19.95
N THR A 911 -20.81 -35.28 -21.24
CA THR A 911 -20.64 -36.57 -21.94
C THR A 911 -19.19 -37.08 -21.96
N SER A 912 -18.24 -36.24 -21.55
CA SER A 912 -16.80 -36.54 -21.55
C SER A 912 -16.12 -36.25 -20.21
N ASN A 913 -16.78 -35.51 -19.32
CA ASN A 913 -16.26 -35.15 -18.01
C ASN A 913 -17.18 -35.66 -16.90
N ASN A 914 -16.57 -35.97 -15.76
CA ASN A 914 -17.21 -36.51 -14.57
C ASN A 914 -17.02 -35.53 -13.40
N LEU A 915 -18.05 -35.32 -12.59
CA LEU A 915 -17.93 -34.77 -11.24
C LEU A 915 -17.05 -35.71 -10.40
N THR A 916 -16.17 -35.19 -9.53
CA THR A 916 -15.23 -36.04 -8.75
C THR A 916 -15.09 -35.67 -7.28
N ALA A 917 -15.44 -34.44 -6.92
CA ALA A 917 -15.56 -34.00 -5.54
C ALA A 917 -16.44 -32.75 -5.52
N PHE A 918 -17.22 -32.55 -4.45
CA PHE A 918 -18.00 -31.33 -4.25
C PHE A 918 -18.27 -31.07 -2.77
N THR A 919 -18.46 -29.81 -2.42
CA THR A 919 -18.97 -29.35 -1.11
C THR A 919 -19.99 -28.23 -1.32
N LEU A 920 -20.96 -28.12 -0.42
CA LEU A 920 -21.96 -27.05 -0.43
C LEU A 920 -21.58 -26.00 0.62
N VAL A 921 -21.41 -24.75 0.21
CA VAL A 921 -21.19 -23.61 1.12
C VAL A 921 -22.50 -23.30 1.85
N GLU A 922 -22.60 -23.62 3.14
CA GLU A 922 -23.81 -23.49 3.95
C GLU A 922 -23.92 -22.16 4.71
N ARG A 923 -22.79 -21.46 4.86
CA ARG A 923 -22.71 -20.10 5.40
C ARG A 923 -21.81 -19.26 4.50
N GLU A 924 -22.07 -17.96 4.42
CA GLU A 924 -21.17 -17.05 3.74
C GLU A 924 -19.77 -17.12 4.38
N VAL A 925 -18.74 -17.35 3.54
CA VAL A 925 -17.35 -17.54 3.98
C VAL A 925 -16.43 -16.69 3.12
N THR A 926 -15.48 -16.00 3.76
CA THR A 926 -14.49 -15.16 3.09
C THR A 926 -13.21 -15.95 2.86
N LEU A 927 -12.81 -16.05 1.60
CA LEU A 927 -11.47 -16.44 1.15
C LEU A 927 -10.68 -15.16 0.82
N PRO A 928 -9.33 -15.20 0.67
CA PRO A 928 -8.48 -14.00 0.64
C PRO A 928 -8.95 -12.85 -0.27
N ASP A 929 -9.38 -13.15 -1.50
CA ASP A 929 -9.82 -12.12 -2.47
C ASP A 929 -11.33 -12.24 -2.82
N ILE A 930 -12.07 -13.16 -2.20
CA ILE A 930 -13.45 -13.46 -2.59
C ILE A 930 -14.30 -14.00 -1.44
N THR A 931 -15.48 -13.41 -1.25
CA THR A 931 -16.52 -13.93 -0.36
C THR A 931 -17.45 -14.87 -1.14
N LEU A 932 -17.58 -16.11 -0.67
CA LEU A 932 -18.47 -17.12 -1.23
C LEU A 932 -19.85 -17.04 -0.55
N PRO A 933 -20.94 -16.75 -1.28
CA PRO A 933 -22.27 -16.68 -0.68
C PRO A 933 -22.81 -18.08 -0.34
N ALA A 934 -23.64 -18.16 0.70
CA ALA A 934 -24.32 -19.39 1.08
C ALA A 934 -25.20 -19.93 -0.07
N GLY A 935 -25.16 -21.24 -0.28
CA GLY A 935 -25.80 -21.95 -1.38
C GLY A 935 -24.94 -22.09 -2.64
N THR A 936 -23.68 -21.66 -2.60
CA THR A 936 -22.68 -21.93 -3.63
C THR A 936 -22.23 -23.39 -3.57
N LEU A 937 -22.24 -24.11 -4.69
CA LEU A 937 -21.64 -25.43 -4.80
C LEU A 937 -20.20 -25.29 -5.30
N LEU A 938 -19.22 -25.78 -4.55
CA LEU A 938 -17.84 -25.91 -5.00
C LEU A 938 -17.62 -27.31 -5.53
N PHE A 939 -16.91 -27.48 -6.65
CA PHE A 939 -16.68 -28.81 -7.23
C PHE A 939 -15.43 -28.94 -8.10
N SER A 940 -14.91 -30.17 -8.17
CA SER A 940 -13.86 -30.63 -9.07
C SER A 940 -14.43 -31.59 -10.11
N GLN A 941 -13.84 -31.60 -11.32
CA GLN A 941 -14.24 -32.46 -12.42
C GLN A 941 -13.05 -33.11 -13.14
N ASN A 942 -13.21 -34.36 -13.58
CA ASN A 942 -12.26 -35.10 -14.42
C ASN A 942 -12.75 -35.25 -15.87
N GLY A 943 -11.91 -35.71 -16.79
CA GLY A 943 -12.17 -35.76 -18.25
C GLY A 943 -11.26 -34.83 -19.08
N PRO A 944 -11.47 -34.70 -20.41
CA PRO A 944 -10.58 -34.02 -21.34
C PRO A 944 -10.76 -32.49 -21.38
N VAL A 945 -10.96 -31.86 -20.22
CA VAL A 945 -10.72 -30.42 -20.05
C VAL A 945 -9.23 -30.17 -19.78
N PRO A 946 -8.60 -29.14 -20.39
CA PRO A 946 -7.15 -28.94 -20.31
C PRO A 946 -6.65 -28.46 -18.93
N ARG A 947 -7.53 -28.18 -17.97
CA ARG A 947 -7.17 -27.81 -16.58
C ARG A 947 -8.12 -28.47 -15.57
N LYS A 948 -7.56 -29.04 -14.49
CA LYS A 948 -8.30 -29.43 -13.28
C LYS A 948 -8.31 -28.23 -12.35
N ASN A 949 -9.43 -27.53 -12.32
CA ASN A 949 -9.65 -26.38 -11.46
C ASN A 949 -10.67 -26.74 -10.36
N LEU A 950 -10.66 -25.98 -9.28
CA LEU A 950 -11.82 -25.88 -8.40
C LEU A 950 -12.80 -24.86 -9.01
N TYR A 951 -14.04 -25.28 -9.24
CA TYR A 951 -15.09 -24.42 -9.78
C TYR A 951 -16.08 -24.04 -8.68
N MET A 952 -16.67 -22.84 -8.80
CA MET A 952 -17.85 -22.46 -8.01
C MET A 952 -19.08 -22.34 -8.92
N TYR A 953 -20.22 -22.80 -8.42
CA TYR A 953 -21.53 -22.72 -9.07
C TYR A 953 -22.56 -22.04 -8.17
N ILE A 954 -23.13 -20.93 -8.64
CA ILE A 954 -24.17 -20.18 -7.94
C ILE A 954 -25.52 -20.47 -8.63
N PRO A 955 -26.42 -21.27 -8.01
CA PRO A 955 -27.68 -21.68 -8.63
C PRO A 955 -28.75 -20.57 -8.60
N THR A 956 -29.44 -20.37 -9.72
CA THR A 956 -30.65 -19.52 -9.82
C THR A 956 -31.94 -20.35 -9.76
N SER A 957 -31.90 -21.59 -10.26
CA SER A 957 -32.93 -22.63 -10.12
C SER A 957 -32.29 -24.02 -10.05
N LEU A 958 -33.00 -24.99 -9.45
CA LEU A 958 -32.50 -26.34 -9.19
C LEU A 958 -33.44 -27.43 -9.72
N GLY A 959 -32.98 -28.68 -9.67
CA GLY A 959 -33.73 -29.88 -10.05
C GLY A 959 -33.41 -30.44 -11.45
N PRO A 960 -33.96 -31.64 -11.76
CA PRO A 960 -33.63 -32.40 -12.97
C PRO A 960 -34.17 -31.70 -14.23
N GLY A 961 -33.29 -31.40 -15.17
CA GLY A 961 -33.56 -30.60 -16.37
C GLY A 961 -33.88 -29.12 -16.12
N THR A 962 -33.82 -28.65 -14.87
CA THR A 962 -34.19 -27.29 -14.44
C THR A 962 -33.08 -26.55 -13.70
N THR A 963 -31.93 -27.18 -13.49
CA THR A 963 -30.76 -26.56 -12.87
C THR A 963 -30.20 -25.47 -13.78
N GLN A 964 -30.12 -24.24 -13.27
CA GLN A 964 -29.56 -23.07 -13.93
C GLN A 964 -28.78 -22.25 -12.91
N GLY A 965 -27.77 -21.51 -13.36
CA GLY A 965 -26.85 -20.79 -12.49
C GLY A 965 -25.66 -20.24 -13.26
N SER A 966 -24.73 -19.63 -12.54
CA SER A 966 -23.44 -19.20 -13.08
C SER A 966 -22.33 -20.13 -12.59
N ARG A 967 -21.43 -20.54 -13.48
CA ARG A 967 -20.23 -21.31 -13.17
C ARG A 967 -18.99 -20.47 -13.45
N THR A 968 -18.08 -20.41 -12.50
CA THR A 968 -16.78 -19.75 -12.66
C THR A 968 -15.66 -20.61 -12.08
N VAL A 969 -14.41 -20.35 -12.47
CA VAL A 969 -13.24 -20.95 -11.82
C VAL A 969 -12.99 -20.20 -10.51
N LEU A 970 -12.92 -20.94 -9.40
CA LEU A 970 -12.54 -20.38 -8.10
C LEU A 970 -11.02 -20.45 -7.90
N LEU A 971 -10.40 -21.61 -8.15
CA LEU A 971 -8.95 -21.81 -8.01
C LEU A 971 -8.37 -22.55 -9.22
N ASN A 972 -7.25 -22.06 -9.73
CA ASN A 972 -6.29 -22.89 -10.46
C ASN A 972 -5.53 -23.77 -9.46
N MET A 973 -5.52 -25.09 -9.63
CA MET A 973 -4.92 -26.00 -8.64
C MET A 973 -3.42 -26.25 -8.85
N ILE A 974 -2.87 -25.91 -10.02
CA ILE A 974 -1.45 -26.11 -10.35
C ILE A 974 -0.50 -25.34 -9.39
N PRO A 975 -0.72 -24.05 -9.08
CA PRO A 975 0.12 -23.32 -8.12
C PRO A 975 0.09 -23.88 -6.70
N LEU A 976 -0.97 -24.60 -6.32
CA LEU A 976 -1.10 -25.25 -5.01
C LEU A 976 -0.36 -26.60 -4.93
N GLY A 977 0.37 -27.00 -5.98
CA GLY A 977 1.10 -28.26 -6.07
C GLY A 977 0.25 -29.46 -6.54
N ILE A 978 -1.03 -29.25 -6.87
CA ILE A 978 -1.88 -30.30 -7.43
C ILE A 978 -1.62 -30.38 -8.93
N PRO A 979 -1.02 -31.46 -9.46
CA PRO A 979 -0.69 -31.55 -10.87
C PRO A 979 -1.95 -31.59 -11.74
N SER A 980 -1.88 -31.05 -12.96
CA SER A 980 -3.00 -30.94 -13.91
C SER A 980 -3.61 -32.29 -14.36
N SER A 981 -3.01 -33.41 -13.99
CA SER A 981 -3.53 -34.77 -14.18
C SER A 981 -4.46 -35.23 -13.05
N ASN A 982 -4.50 -34.54 -11.92
CA ASN A 982 -5.09 -35.01 -10.66
C ASN A 982 -6.31 -34.14 -10.29
N PRO A 983 -7.56 -34.64 -10.45
CA PRO A 983 -8.73 -33.99 -9.85
C PRO A 983 -8.68 -34.14 -8.32
N LEU A 984 -9.55 -33.43 -7.60
CA LEU A 984 -9.83 -33.79 -6.19
C LEU A 984 -10.79 -34.98 -6.14
N SER A 985 -10.62 -35.85 -5.14
CA SER A 985 -11.59 -36.89 -4.75
C SER A 985 -12.30 -36.54 -3.44
N GLY A 986 -11.57 -36.01 -2.45
CA GLY A 986 -12.14 -35.41 -1.26
C GLY A 986 -12.14 -33.88 -1.37
N LEU A 987 -13.23 -33.22 -0.99
CA LEU A 987 -13.31 -31.76 -0.89
C LEU A 987 -14.35 -31.38 0.17
N ASP A 988 -13.92 -30.60 1.18
CA ASP A 988 -14.82 -29.85 2.04
C ASP A 988 -14.28 -28.44 2.34
N ILE A 989 -15.13 -27.54 2.82
CA ILE A 989 -14.78 -26.16 3.19
C ILE A 989 -15.26 -25.83 4.60
N LEU A 990 -14.39 -25.22 5.40
CA LEU A 990 -14.73 -24.76 6.74
C LEU A 990 -15.34 -23.35 6.68
N GLU A 991 -16.66 -23.21 6.78
CA GLU A 991 -17.30 -21.87 6.75
C GLU A 991 -17.31 -21.16 8.12
N GLU A 992 -16.96 -21.89 9.18
CA GLU A 992 -16.69 -21.39 10.51
C GLU A 992 -15.51 -22.16 11.11
N CYS A 993 -14.93 -21.69 12.21
CA CYS A 993 -13.92 -22.48 12.91
C CYS A 993 -14.56 -23.76 13.47
N VAL A 994 -13.81 -24.86 13.50
CA VAL A 994 -14.25 -26.16 14.04
C VAL A 994 -13.11 -26.86 14.78
N VAL A 995 -13.40 -27.39 15.97
CA VAL A 995 -12.50 -28.29 16.70
C VAL A 995 -12.76 -29.74 16.27
N ILE A 996 -11.73 -30.46 15.83
CA ILE A 996 -11.82 -31.89 15.42
C ILE A 996 -10.76 -32.70 16.19
N GLY A 997 -11.21 -33.58 17.09
CA GLY A 997 -10.31 -34.22 18.05
C GLY A 997 -9.66 -33.16 18.96
N ASP A 998 -8.33 -33.08 18.94
CA ASP A 998 -7.55 -32.08 19.67
C ASP A 998 -7.11 -30.88 18.80
N GLU A 999 -7.35 -30.90 17.48
CA GLU A 999 -6.97 -29.82 16.54
C GLU A 999 -8.10 -28.78 16.39
N ILE A 1000 -7.74 -27.50 16.25
CA ILE A 1000 -8.69 -26.42 15.93
C ILE A 1000 -8.39 -25.92 14.51
N LEU A 1001 -9.42 -25.92 13.66
CA LEU A 1001 -9.32 -25.53 12.25
C LEU A 1001 -10.05 -24.20 12.04
N PRO A 1002 -9.40 -23.14 11.52
CA PRO A 1002 -10.05 -21.86 11.22
C PRO A 1002 -11.06 -21.94 10.07
N ALA A 1003 -11.89 -20.89 9.95
CA ALA A 1003 -12.75 -20.69 8.78
C ALA A 1003 -11.91 -20.37 7.52
N GLY A 1004 -12.50 -20.59 6.34
CA GLY A 1004 -11.88 -20.31 5.04
C GLY A 1004 -10.83 -21.35 4.59
N ARG A 1005 -10.64 -22.43 5.37
CA ARG A 1005 -9.74 -23.53 5.04
C ARG A 1005 -10.45 -24.56 4.15
N LEU A 1006 -9.70 -25.15 3.21
CA LEU A 1006 -10.18 -26.26 2.39
C LEU A 1006 -9.59 -27.58 2.91
N LEU A 1007 -10.43 -28.60 3.06
CA LEU A 1007 -9.98 -29.96 3.33
C LEU A 1007 -10.05 -30.75 2.02
N VAL A 1008 -8.95 -31.40 1.63
CA VAL A 1008 -8.86 -32.09 0.34
C VAL A 1008 -8.25 -33.48 0.45
N SER A 1009 -8.65 -34.37 -0.46
CA SER A 1009 -7.97 -35.64 -0.73
C SER A 1009 -7.80 -35.85 -2.24
N VAL A 1010 -6.73 -36.54 -2.64
CA VAL A 1010 -6.25 -36.64 -4.02
C VAL A 1010 -6.16 -38.10 -4.49
N PRO A 1011 -6.72 -38.49 -5.65
CA PRO A 1011 -6.73 -39.90 -6.10
C PRO A 1011 -5.35 -40.42 -6.50
N VAL A 1012 -4.39 -39.53 -6.76
CA VAL A 1012 -2.99 -39.88 -7.05
C VAL A 1012 -2.07 -39.12 -6.10
N SER A 1013 -1.03 -39.80 -5.60
CA SER A 1013 -0.03 -39.20 -4.71
C SER A 1013 0.61 -37.95 -5.34
N GLY A 1014 0.78 -36.89 -4.54
CA GLY A 1014 1.38 -35.65 -5.01
C GLY A 1014 1.76 -34.70 -3.87
N ARG A 1015 2.64 -33.74 -4.16
CA ARG A 1015 3.14 -32.78 -3.17
C ARG A 1015 2.44 -31.44 -3.28
N LEU A 1016 1.69 -31.08 -2.26
CA LEU A 1016 1.06 -29.77 -2.15
C LEU A 1016 2.08 -28.69 -1.76
N SER A 1017 1.78 -27.45 -2.12
CA SER A 1017 2.57 -26.27 -1.72
C SER A 1017 2.75 -26.21 -0.20
N GLY A 1018 3.97 -25.94 0.27
CA GLY A 1018 4.29 -25.89 1.71
C GLY A 1018 4.56 -27.24 2.39
N MET A 1019 4.24 -28.38 1.77
CA MET A 1019 4.46 -29.70 2.37
C MET A 1019 5.86 -30.27 2.12
N SER A 1020 6.44 -30.90 3.14
CA SER A 1020 7.75 -31.58 3.09
C SER A 1020 7.67 -33.01 2.54
N GLU A 1021 6.46 -33.58 2.50
CA GLU A 1021 6.14 -34.92 2.02
C GLU A 1021 4.98 -34.89 1.02
N ASP A 1022 4.71 -36.03 0.38
CA ASP A 1022 3.65 -36.18 -0.63
C ASP A 1022 2.37 -36.69 0.06
N VAL A 1023 1.23 -36.09 -0.24
CA VAL A 1023 -0.10 -36.55 0.18
C VAL A 1023 -0.44 -37.83 -0.57
N LEU A 1024 -0.90 -38.87 0.13
CA LEU A 1024 -1.32 -40.15 -0.45
C LEU A 1024 -2.85 -40.22 -0.65
N PRO A 1025 -3.38 -41.15 -1.46
CA PRO A 1025 -4.82 -41.21 -1.75
C PRO A 1025 -5.76 -41.58 -0.59
N HIS A 1026 -5.21 -41.95 0.56
CA HIS A 1026 -5.95 -42.19 1.80
C HIS A 1026 -5.75 -41.09 2.85
N ASP A 1027 -5.04 -40.01 2.49
CA ASP A 1027 -4.76 -38.88 3.37
C ASP A 1027 -5.76 -37.73 3.17
N VAL A 1028 -5.86 -36.86 4.17
CA VAL A 1028 -6.55 -35.56 4.08
C VAL A 1028 -5.55 -34.45 4.37
N ALA A 1029 -5.49 -33.45 3.50
CA ALA A 1029 -4.70 -32.24 3.68
C ALA A 1029 -5.60 -31.02 3.96
N GLU A 1030 -5.15 -30.15 4.85
CA GLU A 1030 -5.70 -28.81 5.03
C GLU A 1030 -4.94 -27.84 4.12
N ILE A 1031 -5.65 -27.02 3.35
CA ILE A 1031 -5.09 -25.92 2.55
C ILE A 1031 -5.52 -24.57 3.14
N MET A 1032 -4.53 -23.75 3.47
CA MET A 1032 -4.67 -22.32 3.73
C MET A 1032 -4.40 -21.55 2.43
N LEU A 1033 -5.41 -20.86 1.91
CA LEU A 1033 -5.26 -20.00 0.75
C LEU A 1033 -4.70 -18.64 1.15
N THR A 1034 -3.79 -18.11 0.34
CA THR A 1034 -3.26 -16.73 0.42
C THR A 1034 -3.71 -15.88 -0.78
N ALA A 1035 -4.12 -16.52 -1.89
CA ALA A 1035 -4.81 -15.88 -3.01
C ALA A 1035 -5.68 -16.89 -3.76
N THR A 1036 -6.61 -16.40 -4.57
CA THR A 1036 -7.60 -17.17 -5.34
C THR A 1036 -7.49 -16.90 -6.85
N GLY A 1037 -8.36 -17.50 -7.66
CA GLY A 1037 -8.39 -17.30 -9.11
C GLY A 1037 -7.25 -17.98 -9.88
N THR A 1038 -6.74 -17.32 -10.92
CA THR A 1038 -5.69 -17.87 -11.80
C THR A 1038 -4.29 -17.80 -11.18
N ALA A 1039 -4.06 -16.83 -10.30
CA ALA A 1039 -2.86 -16.65 -9.49
C ALA A 1039 -3.04 -17.19 -8.05
N ALA A 1040 -3.95 -18.16 -7.88
CA ALA A 1040 -4.20 -18.80 -6.59
C ALA A 1040 -2.88 -19.24 -5.94
N SER A 1041 -2.76 -19.02 -4.63
CA SER A 1041 -1.58 -19.38 -3.86
C SER A 1041 -2.00 -19.80 -2.45
N GLY A 1042 -1.13 -20.52 -1.77
CA GLY A 1042 -1.42 -21.03 -0.43
C GLY A 1042 -0.37 -22.02 0.05
N THR A 1043 -0.52 -22.44 1.29
CA THR A 1043 0.24 -23.52 1.91
C THR A 1043 -0.70 -24.60 2.41
N ALA A 1044 -0.23 -25.83 2.36
CA ALA A 1044 -0.95 -27.00 2.83
C ALA A 1044 -0.19 -27.69 3.97
N ARG A 1045 -0.93 -28.37 4.84
CA ARG A 1045 -0.38 -29.34 5.79
C ARG A 1045 -1.16 -30.65 5.71
N LEU A 1046 -0.51 -31.74 6.07
CA LEU A 1046 -1.21 -32.99 6.34
C LEU A 1046 -2.08 -32.79 7.59
N LEU A 1047 -3.35 -33.20 7.52
CA LEU A 1047 -4.29 -33.17 8.63
C LEU A 1047 -4.60 -34.59 9.12
N LEU A 1048 -4.75 -35.54 8.19
CA LEU A 1048 -4.97 -36.95 8.48
C LEU A 1048 -4.07 -37.81 7.60
N ARG A 1049 -3.31 -38.71 8.22
CA ARG A 1049 -2.53 -39.74 7.55
C ARG A 1049 -3.29 -41.07 7.57
N GLY A 1050 -3.76 -41.53 6.41
CA GLY A 1050 -4.50 -42.79 6.29
C GLY A 1050 -3.68 -44.02 6.70
N ALA A 1051 -2.37 -44.00 6.41
CA ALA A 1051 -1.46 -45.10 6.74
C ALA A 1051 -1.35 -45.39 8.25
N ASP A 1052 -1.46 -44.37 9.12
CA ASP A 1052 -1.41 -44.55 10.58
C ASP A 1052 -2.69 -45.19 11.12
N LEU A 1053 -3.82 -44.97 10.44
CA LEU A 1053 -5.09 -45.66 10.68
C LEU A 1053 -5.10 -47.10 10.16
N GLY A 1054 -4.12 -47.49 9.34
CA GLY A 1054 -4.12 -48.77 8.63
C GLY A 1054 -4.97 -48.78 7.36
N LEU A 1055 -5.17 -47.61 6.72
CA LEU A 1055 -5.60 -47.49 5.33
C LEU A 1055 -4.33 -47.50 4.46
N ASP A 1056 -3.99 -48.66 3.89
CA ASP A 1056 -2.72 -48.88 3.18
C ASP A 1056 -2.88 -49.49 1.76
N ASN A 1057 -4.12 -49.79 1.38
CA ASN A 1057 -4.47 -50.40 0.11
C ASN A 1057 -5.01 -49.36 -0.90
N PRO A 1058 -4.73 -49.47 -2.21
CA PRO A 1058 -5.42 -48.65 -3.22
C PRO A 1058 -6.95 -48.70 -3.17
N ALA A 1059 -7.56 -49.81 -2.73
CA ALA A 1059 -9.01 -49.91 -2.53
C ALA A 1059 -9.55 -49.00 -1.39
N GLU A 1060 -8.67 -48.60 -0.47
CA GLU A 1060 -8.97 -47.72 0.68
C GLU A 1060 -8.72 -46.24 0.37
N SER A 1061 -8.38 -45.89 -0.88
CA SER A 1061 -8.28 -44.49 -1.31
C SER A 1061 -9.63 -43.79 -1.16
N LEU A 1062 -9.62 -42.54 -0.69
CA LEU A 1062 -10.81 -41.74 -0.39
C LEU A 1062 -11.44 -41.19 -1.68
N ASP A 1063 -12.72 -41.50 -1.89
CA ASP A 1063 -13.52 -40.99 -3.02
C ASP A 1063 -14.55 -39.93 -2.59
N ALA A 1064 -14.68 -39.67 -1.29
CA ALA A 1064 -15.40 -38.53 -0.77
C ALA A 1064 -14.97 -38.17 0.66
N LEU A 1065 -15.18 -36.91 1.05
CA LEU A 1065 -14.84 -36.35 2.34
C LEU A 1065 -15.88 -35.29 2.72
N SER A 1066 -16.42 -35.36 3.94
CA SER A 1066 -17.20 -34.28 4.55
C SER A 1066 -17.03 -34.30 6.07
N ILE A 1067 -17.10 -33.16 6.74
CA ILE A 1067 -16.97 -33.06 8.20
C ILE A 1067 -18.19 -33.71 8.90
N GLN A 1068 -17.99 -34.23 10.12
CA GLN A 1068 -19.09 -34.64 11.01
C GLN A 1068 -19.37 -33.61 12.11
N PRO A 1069 -20.24 -32.60 11.89
CA PRO A 1069 -20.84 -31.81 12.98
C PRO A 1069 -21.48 -32.69 14.04
#